data_AF-A0A954QYC5-F1
#
_entry.id   AF-A0A954QYC5-F1
#
_cell.length_a   1.000
_cell.length_b   1.000
_cell.length_c   1.000
_cell.angle_alpha   90.00
_cell.angle_beta   90.00
_cell.angle_gamma   90.00
#
_symmetry.space_group_name_H-M   'P 1'
#
loop_
_entity.id
_entity.type
_entity.pdbx_description
1 polymer ?
#
loop_
_entity_poly.entity_id
_entity_poly.type
_entity_poly.pdbx_seq_one_letter_code
_entity_poly.pdbx_strand_id
1 'polypeptide(L)'
;IDATGSGDVQLSAAQADEDGQLTGRTGRKLTLPDGWLDQDRPIRVGLKRAYEFFPGRLIARMKRERREAFDQLHTEIERELRTSIAAWERTHPRPNEEQREHGEELRTRLAQLEFAHDHFDDPGPLLDCVAFHDGARWRAAIDTDEDGDLRDEKLLTNFRAERQYGTFANGAALNFAINIEESGERLSIVVDSGEHGTHVASIIAGFHADSPQRNGVAPGARIVSVKIGDPRLGSMETAESIARGLAAAVRNHCDAINMSYGEPTHSPNRGWLTELITETVDKHNIAFVASAGNSGPALSTVGSPGGTTSAVIGVGAYVSPAMMAAEHAIRTKLPEMAYTFTSLGPTWDGDLGVDLFAPGGAVAAVPRWTEQRSMQMSGTSMASPNACGAVALLISGLKQQARPWSPYALRRAMQNTARPVSAAGPFAQGAGLVQVDRAFEELTREPRRIEDTWKTEVRVQDGRNERGIYLREPHETQSVRAFRCSVRLTAPHGTDNASKSNLDRLLHLTTTQSWVEVSPHLPLTYGTHRFQVEVDPTRLEPGVHFAEVLAHDDVEFHQDDHARPLFRLPVTVIAPEQPTHAGRVARASFSLAAGQANRQFIAVPHGATWVDVRLRRESVPAADKPPTNQRGNEARKASTNGDLAASDKGPASLVLHAVERRDGRSFEAREWKRYA
;
A
#
# COMPACT_ATOMS: atom_id res chain seq x y z
N ILE A 1 -4.68 16.01 6.63
CA ILE A 1 -6.17 16.01 6.55
C ILE A 1 -6.63 14.64 7.00
N ASP A 2 -7.62 14.56 7.89
CA ASP A 2 -8.28 13.30 8.24
C ASP A 2 -9.52 13.12 7.36
N ALA A 3 -9.50 12.15 6.45
CA ALA A 3 -10.64 11.84 5.59
C ALA A 3 -11.59 10.80 6.20
N THR A 4 -11.15 10.07 7.23
CA THR A 4 -11.93 9.01 7.89
C THR A 4 -12.94 9.58 8.87
N GLY A 5 -12.63 10.76 9.42
CA GLY A 5 -13.40 11.39 10.50
C GLY A 5 -13.11 10.75 11.87
N SER A 6 -12.09 9.88 11.97
CA SER A 6 -11.68 9.29 13.25
C SER A 6 -11.28 10.34 14.28
N GLY A 7 -10.67 11.45 13.85
CA GLY A 7 -10.30 12.58 14.69
C GLY A 7 -11.35 13.66 14.85
N ASP A 8 -12.57 13.47 14.32
CA ASP A 8 -13.63 14.46 14.46
C ASP A 8 -14.12 14.54 15.92
N VAL A 9 -14.32 15.79 16.37
CA VAL A 9 -14.80 16.20 17.68
C VAL A 9 -15.97 17.14 17.46
N GLN A 10 -17.14 16.75 17.97
CA GLN A 10 -18.31 17.63 17.98
C GLN A 10 -18.14 18.66 19.08
N LEU A 11 -18.12 19.93 18.70
CA LEU A 11 -18.00 21.06 19.59
C LEU A 11 -19.39 21.65 19.85
N SER A 12 -19.65 21.94 21.11
CA SER A 12 -20.93 22.41 21.61
C SER A 12 -20.71 23.70 22.37
N ALA A 13 -21.64 24.66 22.24
CA ALA A 13 -21.54 25.92 22.95
C ALA A 13 -21.41 25.68 24.46
N ALA A 14 -20.54 26.45 25.10
CA ALA A 14 -20.36 26.44 26.53
C ALA A 14 -20.21 27.86 27.06
N GLN A 15 -20.58 28.04 28.31
CA GLN A 15 -20.47 29.28 29.05
C GLN A 15 -19.69 29.00 30.32
N ALA A 16 -18.88 29.97 30.75
CA ALA A 16 -18.24 29.90 32.06
C ALA A 16 -19.29 30.01 33.16
N ASP A 17 -18.98 29.42 34.31
CA ASP A 17 -19.77 29.56 35.53
C ASP A 17 -19.66 30.97 36.14
N GLU A 18 -20.37 31.19 37.25
CA GLU A 18 -20.39 32.48 37.96
C GLU A 18 -18.99 32.93 38.45
N ASP A 19 -18.06 31.97 38.62
CA ASP A 19 -16.67 32.20 39.03
C ASP A 19 -15.71 32.39 37.83
N GLY A 20 -16.24 32.37 36.60
CA GLY A 20 -15.44 32.50 35.37
C GLY A 20 -14.67 31.24 34.98
N GLN A 21 -15.01 30.07 35.54
CA GLN A 21 -14.42 28.79 35.17
C GLN A 21 -15.26 28.05 34.13
N LEU A 22 -14.58 27.37 33.19
CA LEU A 22 -15.22 26.54 32.19
C LEU A 22 -15.14 25.07 32.63
N THR A 23 -16.25 24.34 32.58
CA THR A 23 -16.21 22.89 32.84
C THR A 23 -16.08 22.13 31.52
N GLY A 24 -15.05 21.30 31.42
CA GLY A 24 -14.81 20.39 30.30
C GLY A 24 -15.92 19.34 30.19
N ARG A 25 -15.98 18.67 29.04
CA ARG A 25 -16.93 17.57 28.83
C ARG A 25 -16.54 16.31 29.61
N THR A 26 -15.31 16.22 30.09
CA THR A 26 -14.89 15.21 31.08
C THR A 26 -15.47 15.47 32.49
N GLY A 27 -15.95 16.69 32.76
CA GLY A 27 -16.30 17.14 34.11
C GLY A 27 -15.14 17.82 34.87
N ARG A 28 -13.93 17.87 34.30
CA ARG A 28 -12.80 18.63 34.86
C ARG A 28 -13.06 20.13 34.76
N LYS A 29 -12.60 20.88 35.76
CA LYS A 29 -12.56 22.35 35.72
C LYS A 29 -11.37 22.77 34.87
N LEU A 30 -11.63 23.51 33.79
CA LEU A 30 -10.61 23.92 32.84
C LEU A 30 -10.04 25.28 33.22
N THR A 31 -8.71 25.35 33.31
CA THR A 31 -7.98 26.59 33.53
C THR A 31 -7.61 27.18 32.17
N LEU A 32 -8.19 28.33 31.82
CA LEU A 32 -7.97 28.98 30.53
C LEU A 32 -6.91 30.09 30.63
N PRO A 33 -6.15 30.37 29.56
CA PRO A 33 -5.32 31.57 29.48
C PRO A 33 -6.13 32.85 29.57
N ASP A 34 -5.50 33.91 30.09
CA ASP A 34 -6.09 35.24 30.16
C ASP A 34 -6.52 35.73 28.75
N GLY A 35 -7.76 36.23 28.65
CA GLY A 35 -8.32 36.78 27.40
C GLY A 35 -9.05 35.79 26.50
N TRP A 36 -9.16 34.52 26.88
CA TRP A 36 -9.99 33.55 26.13
C TRP A 36 -11.48 33.69 26.42
N LEU A 37 -11.81 34.14 27.64
CA LEU A 37 -13.15 34.40 28.15
C LEU A 37 -13.53 35.88 27.94
N ASP A 38 -13.61 36.32 26.68
CA ASP A 38 -14.28 37.59 26.37
C ASP A 38 -15.79 37.35 26.25
N GLN A 39 -16.61 38.15 26.95
CA GLN A 39 -18.07 37.97 27.07
C GLN A 39 -18.83 37.93 25.74
N ASP A 40 -18.25 38.47 24.66
CA ASP A 40 -18.88 38.54 23.33
C ASP A 40 -18.45 37.41 22.37
N ARG A 41 -17.57 36.48 22.80
CA ARG A 41 -17.02 35.45 21.92
C ARG A 41 -17.63 34.08 22.19
N PRO A 42 -18.17 33.38 21.17
CA PRO A 42 -18.68 32.03 21.38
C PRO A 42 -17.54 31.06 21.67
N ILE A 43 -17.56 30.47 22.87
CA ILE A 43 -16.69 29.37 23.26
C ILE A 43 -17.44 28.06 23.05
N ARG A 44 -16.71 27.06 22.54
CA ARG A 44 -17.23 25.72 22.32
C ARG A 44 -16.30 24.69 22.94
N VAL A 45 -16.90 23.66 23.51
CA VAL A 45 -16.18 22.55 24.15
C VAL A 45 -16.61 21.21 23.55
N GLY A 46 -15.68 20.27 23.50
CA GLY A 46 -15.91 18.90 23.04
C GLY A 46 -15.01 17.91 23.78
N LEU A 47 -15.29 16.63 23.57
CA LEU A 47 -14.58 15.51 24.18
C LEU A 47 -14.06 14.59 23.09
N LYS A 48 -12.84 14.08 23.26
CA LYS A 48 -12.31 13.03 22.40
C LYS A 48 -11.55 11.97 23.18
N ARG A 49 -11.78 10.70 22.85
CA ARG A 49 -10.97 9.58 23.35
C ARG A 49 -9.73 9.41 22.48
N ALA A 50 -8.54 9.45 23.08
CA ALA A 50 -7.28 9.37 22.33
C ALA A 50 -7.15 8.07 21.52
N TYR A 51 -7.52 6.93 22.13
CA TYR A 51 -7.39 5.61 21.49
C TYR A 51 -8.34 5.39 20.30
N GLU A 52 -9.31 6.28 20.03
CA GLU A 52 -10.12 6.21 18.81
C GLU A 52 -9.37 6.66 17.55
N PHE A 53 -8.30 7.46 17.71
CA PHE A 53 -7.57 8.03 16.59
C PHE A 53 -6.07 7.82 16.66
N PHE A 54 -5.52 7.34 17.79
CA PHE A 54 -4.11 6.98 17.92
C PHE A 54 -3.76 5.73 17.10
N PRO A 55 -2.52 5.62 16.60
CA PRO A 55 -2.02 4.40 15.96
C PRO A 55 -2.08 3.18 16.89
N GLY A 56 -2.49 2.02 16.38
CA GLY A 56 -2.64 0.80 17.20
C GLY A 56 -1.34 0.35 17.89
N ARG A 57 -0.18 0.51 17.23
CA ARG A 57 1.13 0.20 17.82
C ARG A 57 1.48 1.13 18.99
N LEU A 58 1.10 2.41 18.89
CA LEU A 58 1.25 3.37 19.98
C LEU A 58 0.34 3.01 21.15
N ILE A 59 -0.93 2.69 20.88
CA ILE A 59 -1.89 2.24 21.90
C ILE A 59 -1.33 1.02 22.65
N ALA A 60 -0.81 0.02 21.93
CA ALA A 60 -0.22 -1.17 22.54
C ALA A 60 1.00 -0.84 23.43
N ARG A 61 1.81 0.16 23.07
CA ARG A 61 2.90 0.64 23.93
C ARG A 61 2.35 1.32 25.18
N MET A 62 1.47 2.30 25.01
CA MET A 62 0.93 3.08 26.13
C MET A 62 0.19 2.20 27.13
N LYS A 63 -0.62 1.23 26.66
CA LYS A 63 -1.28 0.24 27.53
C LYS A 63 -0.29 -0.56 28.36
N ARG A 64 0.84 -0.96 27.77
CA ARG A 64 1.91 -1.68 28.48
C ARG A 64 2.57 -0.80 29.53
N GLU A 65 2.97 0.42 29.17
CA GLU A 65 3.61 1.38 30.10
C GLU A 65 2.68 1.73 31.27
N ARG A 66 1.39 1.97 31.00
CA ARG A 66 0.37 2.23 32.02
C ARG A 66 0.13 1.01 32.91
N ARG A 67 0.12 -0.19 32.35
CA ARG A 67 0.00 -1.45 33.10
C ARG A 67 1.20 -1.65 34.02
N GLU A 68 2.42 -1.42 33.54
CA GLU A 68 3.63 -1.52 34.35
C GLU A 68 3.63 -0.53 35.51
N ALA A 69 3.21 0.72 35.28
CA ALA A 69 3.06 1.72 36.34
C ALA A 69 1.98 1.33 37.36
N PHE A 70 0.85 0.80 36.89
CA PHE A 70 -0.22 0.27 37.74
C PHE A 70 0.29 -0.89 38.61
N ASP A 71 0.98 -1.87 38.02
CA ASP A 71 1.49 -3.05 38.75
C ASP A 71 2.50 -2.66 39.83
N GLN A 72 3.34 -1.64 39.58
CA GLN A 72 4.28 -1.11 40.57
C GLN A 72 3.55 -0.51 41.78
N LEU A 73 2.61 0.42 41.54
CA LEU A 73 1.81 1.04 42.59
C LEU A 73 0.95 0.00 43.34
N HIS A 74 0.39 -0.94 42.59
CA HIS A 74 -0.42 -2.02 43.14
C HIS A 74 0.37 -2.88 44.12
N THR A 75 1.56 -3.33 43.70
CA THR A 75 2.45 -4.16 44.52
C THR A 75 2.85 -3.44 45.81
N GLU A 76 3.09 -2.13 45.75
CA GLU A 76 3.41 -1.32 46.93
C GLU A 76 2.24 -1.26 47.93
N ILE A 77 1.04 -0.93 47.45
CA ILE A 77 -0.17 -0.83 48.28
C ILE A 77 -0.57 -2.20 48.84
N GLU A 78 -0.50 -3.26 48.04
CA GLU A 78 -0.81 -4.63 48.45
C GLU A 78 0.13 -5.08 49.57
N ARG A 79 1.44 -4.79 49.44
CA ARG A 79 2.44 -5.09 50.47
C ARG A 79 2.16 -4.35 51.77
N GLU A 80 1.81 -3.07 51.71
CA GLU A 80 1.45 -2.26 52.88
C GLU A 80 0.19 -2.80 53.57
N LEU A 81 -0.83 -3.16 52.79
CA LEU A 81 -2.08 -3.67 53.30
C LEU A 81 -1.93 -5.06 53.92
N ARG A 82 -1.17 -5.97 53.29
CA ARG A 82 -0.83 -7.29 53.86
C ARG A 82 -0.02 -7.16 55.15
N THR A 83 0.90 -6.21 55.21
CA THR A 83 1.67 -5.92 56.44
C THR A 83 0.73 -5.41 57.55
N SER A 84 -0.23 -4.55 57.21
CA SER A 84 -1.23 -4.03 58.14
C SER A 84 -2.17 -5.13 58.67
N ILE A 85 -2.63 -6.04 57.79
CA ILE A 85 -3.43 -7.21 58.18
C ILE A 85 -2.64 -8.11 59.14
N ALA A 86 -1.40 -8.45 58.81
CA ALA A 86 -0.57 -9.29 59.68
C ALA A 86 -0.29 -8.63 61.05
N ALA A 87 -0.09 -7.30 61.07
CA ALA A 87 0.09 -6.54 62.31
C ALA A 87 -1.21 -6.52 63.15
N TRP A 88 -2.37 -6.39 62.51
CA TRP A 88 -3.68 -6.45 63.17
C TRP A 88 -3.94 -7.84 63.77
N GLU A 89 -3.69 -8.91 63.00
CA GLU A 89 -3.87 -10.30 63.46
C GLU A 89 -2.97 -10.64 64.65
N ARG A 90 -1.74 -10.11 64.67
CA ARG A 90 -0.81 -10.29 65.79
C ARG A 90 -1.25 -9.55 67.06
N THR A 91 -1.86 -8.38 66.91
CA THR A 91 -2.26 -7.52 68.04
C THR A 91 -3.63 -7.88 68.62
N HIS A 92 -4.47 -8.59 67.86
CA HIS A 92 -5.84 -8.93 68.24
C HIS A 92 -6.15 -10.43 68.09
N PRO A 93 -5.53 -11.32 68.89
CA PRO A 93 -5.80 -12.76 68.82
C PRO A 93 -7.21 -13.16 69.29
N ARG A 94 -7.91 -12.30 70.03
CA ARG A 94 -9.34 -12.40 70.37
C ARG A 94 -10.00 -11.02 70.23
N PRO A 95 -10.40 -10.62 69.02
CA PRO A 95 -10.95 -9.30 68.78
C PRO A 95 -12.34 -9.14 69.38
N ASN A 96 -12.66 -7.94 69.86
CA ASN A 96 -14.03 -7.53 70.16
C ASN A 96 -14.80 -7.25 68.84
N GLU A 97 -16.09 -6.88 68.93
CA GLU A 97 -16.96 -6.70 67.75
C GLU A 97 -16.44 -5.61 66.80
N GLU A 98 -16.10 -4.42 67.31
CA GLU A 98 -15.52 -3.32 66.51
C GLU A 98 -14.17 -3.68 65.87
N GLN A 99 -13.31 -4.40 66.59
CA GLN A 99 -12.03 -4.86 66.05
C GLN A 99 -12.24 -5.87 64.93
N ARG A 100 -13.25 -6.75 65.04
CA ARG A 100 -13.59 -7.73 64.01
C ARG A 100 -14.06 -7.04 62.72
N GLU A 101 -14.90 -6.01 62.84
CA GLU A 101 -15.33 -5.18 61.70
C GLU A 101 -14.12 -4.53 61.00
N HIS A 102 -13.19 -3.97 61.77
CA HIS A 102 -11.97 -3.38 61.20
C HIS A 102 -11.08 -4.42 60.48
N GLY A 103 -10.95 -5.62 61.05
CA GLY A 103 -10.23 -6.73 60.39
C GLY A 103 -10.92 -7.22 59.12
N GLU A 104 -12.25 -7.25 59.09
CA GLU A 104 -13.05 -7.56 57.89
C GLU A 104 -12.93 -6.46 56.83
N GLU A 105 -12.89 -5.19 57.23
CA GLU A 105 -12.65 -4.05 56.35
C GLU A 105 -11.30 -4.17 55.64
N LEU A 106 -10.22 -4.45 56.37
CA LEU A 106 -8.88 -4.61 55.79
C LEU A 106 -8.81 -5.76 54.78
N ARG A 107 -9.46 -6.90 55.09
CA ARG A 107 -9.56 -8.04 54.15
C ARG A 107 -10.42 -7.71 52.93
N THR A 108 -11.50 -6.95 53.12
CA THR A 108 -12.36 -6.48 52.02
C THR A 108 -11.60 -5.53 51.11
N ARG A 109 -10.81 -4.60 51.68
CA ARG A 109 -9.91 -3.73 50.91
C ARG A 109 -8.91 -4.53 50.09
N LEU A 110 -8.31 -5.60 50.66
CA LEU A 110 -7.38 -6.46 49.94
C LEU A 110 -8.09 -7.21 48.79
N ALA A 111 -9.27 -7.77 49.04
CA ALA A 111 -10.05 -8.44 48.00
C ALA A 111 -10.47 -7.49 46.87
N GLN A 112 -10.84 -6.25 47.20
CA GLN A 112 -11.14 -5.21 46.20
C GLN A 112 -9.89 -4.82 45.40
N LEU A 113 -8.73 -4.74 46.07
CA LEU A 113 -7.46 -4.46 45.43
C LEU A 113 -7.13 -5.59 44.43
N GLU A 114 -7.09 -6.85 44.87
CA GLU A 114 -6.84 -8.02 44.00
C GLU A 114 -7.83 -8.08 42.83
N PHE A 115 -9.13 -7.81 43.07
CA PHE A 115 -10.14 -7.73 42.02
C PHE A 115 -9.81 -6.65 40.98
N ALA A 116 -9.39 -5.45 41.41
CA ALA A 116 -9.03 -4.36 40.51
C ALA A 116 -7.79 -4.66 39.65
N HIS A 117 -6.86 -5.46 40.16
CA HIS A 117 -5.69 -5.90 39.38
C HIS A 117 -6.04 -6.94 38.33
N ASP A 118 -6.88 -7.92 38.67
CA ASP A 118 -7.31 -8.97 37.74
C ASP A 118 -8.21 -8.41 36.62
N HIS A 119 -8.95 -7.34 36.92
CA HIS A 119 -9.89 -6.69 35.99
C HIS A 119 -9.37 -5.34 35.49
N PHE A 120 -8.06 -5.12 35.49
CA PHE A 120 -7.48 -3.88 34.96
C PHE A 120 -7.81 -3.69 33.48
N ASP A 121 -8.41 -2.54 33.15
CA ASP A 121 -8.67 -2.10 31.79
C ASP A 121 -8.17 -0.66 31.58
N ASP A 122 -7.63 -0.39 30.40
CA ASP A 122 -7.17 0.94 29.99
C ASP A 122 -7.99 1.40 28.77
N PRO A 123 -9.07 2.17 28.99
CA PRO A 123 -9.87 2.76 27.92
C PRO A 123 -9.15 3.91 27.20
N GLY A 124 -8.01 4.36 27.74
CA GLY A 124 -7.17 5.41 27.18
C GLY A 124 -7.53 6.82 27.64
N PRO A 125 -6.70 7.81 27.24
CA PRO A 125 -6.88 9.21 27.60
C PRO A 125 -8.22 9.82 27.16
N LEU A 126 -8.79 10.67 28.01
CA LEU A 126 -9.94 11.52 27.70
C LEU A 126 -9.51 12.97 27.58
N LEU A 127 -9.61 13.51 26.36
CA LEU A 127 -9.10 14.83 26.00
C LEU A 127 -10.25 15.83 25.90
N ASP A 128 -10.19 16.89 26.68
CA ASP A 128 -11.07 18.05 26.50
C ASP A 128 -10.54 18.94 25.38
N CYS A 129 -11.43 19.36 24.48
CA CYS A 129 -11.11 20.25 23.38
C CYS A 129 -11.89 21.55 23.55
N VAL A 130 -11.19 22.68 23.58
CA VAL A 130 -11.81 24.02 23.68
C VAL A 130 -11.50 24.79 22.41
N ALA A 131 -12.53 25.37 21.80
CA ALA A 131 -12.40 26.21 20.62
C ALA A 131 -13.13 27.54 20.81
N PHE A 132 -12.55 28.61 20.28
CA PHE A 132 -13.12 29.95 20.30
C PHE A 132 -12.71 30.72 19.04
N HIS A 133 -13.45 31.78 18.73
CA HIS A 133 -13.14 32.64 17.60
C HIS A 133 -12.32 33.85 18.06
N ASP A 134 -11.10 34.04 17.54
CA ASP A 134 -10.20 35.12 17.98
C ASP A 134 -10.50 36.49 17.36
N GLY A 135 -11.55 36.57 16.52
CA GLY A 135 -11.93 37.75 15.73
C GLY A 135 -11.49 37.65 14.27
N ALA A 136 -10.50 36.82 13.95
CA ALA A 136 -10.03 36.55 12.60
C ALA A 136 -10.27 35.10 12.16
N ARG A 137 -10.16 34.14 13.07
CA ARG A 137 -10.30 32.71 12.80
C ARG A 137 -10.68 31.93 14.06
N TRP A 138 -11.18 30.71 13.85
CA TRP A 138 -11.29 29.73 14.92
C TRP A 138 -9.93 29.25 15.38
N ARG A 139 -9.75 29.20 16.70
CA ARG A 139 -8.60 28.58 17.37
C ARG A 139 -9.09 27.50 18.32
N ALA A 140 -8.25 26.50 18.57
CA ALA A 140 -8.53 25.47 19.55
C ALA A 140 -7.28 25.03 20.31
N ALA A 141 -7.48 24.62 21.55
CA ALA A 141 -6.52 23.89 22.36
C ALA A 141 -7.14 22.56 22.82
N ILE A 142 -6.26 21.60 23.07
CA ILE A 142 -6.60 20.25 23.44
C ILE A 142 -5.83 19.96 24.72
N ASP A 143 -6.52 19.53 25.77
CA ASP A 143 -5.92 19.03 27.01
C ASP A 143 -5.18 17.72 26.70
N THR A 144 -3.88 17.79 26.43
CA THR A 144 -3.08 16.66 25.93
C THR A 144 -2.47 15.79 27.03
N ASP A 145 -2.37 16.30 28.26
CA ASP A 145 -1.81 15.61 29.42
C ASP A 145 -2.86 15.23 30.49
N GLU A 146 -4.13 15.61 30.28
CA GLU A 146 -5.31 15.23 31.07
C GLU A 146 -5.43 15.94 32.43
N ASP A 147 -4.71 17.06 32.64
CA ASP A 147 -4.68 17.79 33.90
C ASP A 147 -5.75 18.91 34.00
N GLY A 148 -6.33 19.31 32.86
CA GLY A 148 -7.33 20.38 32.75
C GLY A 148 -6.76 21.81 32.75
N ASP A 149 -5.45 21.99 32.70
CA ASP A 149 -4.80 23.27 32.46
C ASP A 149 -4.57 23.46 30.95
N LEU A 150 -5.18 24.50 30.37
CA LEU A 150 -5.00 24.82 28.95
C LEU A 150 -3.98 25.96 28.75
N ARG A 151 -3.26 26.38 29.80
CA ARG A 151 -2.29 27.48 29.74
C ARG A 151 -0.94 27.09 29.19
N ASP A 152 -0.54 25.85 29.40
CA ASP A 152 0.65 25.24 28.82
C ASP A 152 0.36 24.56 27.48
N GLU A 153 -0.92 24.37 27.16
CA GLU A 153 -1.34 23.81 25.88
C GLU A 153 -1.14 24.73 24.69
N LYS A 154 -0.72 24.12 23.58
CA LYS A 154 -0.46 24.87 22.37
C LYS A 154 -1.75 25.27 21.68
N LEU A 155 -1.98 26.58 21.58
CA LEU A 155 -3.09 27.13 20.81
C LEU A 155 -2.86 26.95 19.31
N LEU A 156 -3.77 26.24 18.64
CA LEU A 156 -3.68 25.92 17.21
C LEU A 156 -4.86 26.52 16.43
N THR A 157 -4.73 26.53 15.11
CA THR A 157 -5.82 26.84 14.16
C THR A 157 -5.72 25.89 12.96
N ASN A 158 -6.56 26.09 11.95
CA ASN A 158 -6.51 25.38 10.68
C ASN A 158 -5.07 25.26 10.15
N PHE A 159 -4.58 24.03 9.99
CA PHE A 159 -3.18 23.77 9.60
C PHE A 159 -2.77 24.49 8.31
N ARG A 160 -3.70 24.64 7.36
CA ARG A 160 -3.45 25.38 6.11
C ARG A 160 -3.05 26.84 6.33
N ALA A 161 -3.53 27.47 7.40
CA ALA A 161 -3.31 28.88 7.68
C ALA A 161 -1.94 29.15 8.32
N GLU A 162 -1.57 28.42 9.38
CA GLU A 162 -0.36 28.69 10.17
C GLU A 162 0.69 27.56 10.12
N ARG A 163 0.34 26.37 9.61
CA ARG A 163 1.20 25.17 9.54
C ARG A 163 1.82 24.76 10.88
N GLN A 164 1.10 25.02 11.95
CA GLN A 164 1.47 24.63 13.31
C GLN A 164 0.99 23.22 13.63
N TYR A 165 1.74 22.53 14.47
CA TYR A 165 1.38 21.23 15.03
C TYR A 165 1.63 21.23 16.54
N GLY A 166 0.88 20.40 17.26
CA GLY A 166 1.11 20.05 18.66
C GLY A 166 1.72 18.65 18.78
N THR A 167 2.12 18.28 19.99
CA THR A 167 2.61 16.93 20.31
C THR A 167 1.91 16.47 21.58
N PHE A 168 1.31 15.28 21.56
CA PHE A 168 0.68 14.72 22.74
C PHE A 168 1.73 14.43 23.82
N ALA A 169 1.38 14.78 25.06
CA ALA A 169 2.20 14.60 26.26
C ALA A 169 2.29 13.12 26.69
N ASN A 170 2.71 12.88 27.94
CA ASN A 170 2.68 11.56 28.61
C ASN A 170 3.37 10.43 27.83
N GLY A 171 4.51 10.74 27.20
CA GLY A 171 5.31 9.74 26.48
C GLY A 171 4.73 9.30 25.13
N ALA A 172 3.61 9.87 24.67
CA ALA A 172 3.04 9.53 23.36
C ALA A 172 3.98 9.92 22.21
N ALA A 173 4.58 11.13 22.29
CA ALA A 173 5.45 11.71 21.25
C ALA A 173 4.79 11.75 19.85
N LEU A 174 3.46 11.71 19.81
CA LEU A 174 2.64 11.74 18.61
C LEU A 174 2.33 13.19 18.26
N ASN A 175 2.75 13.61 17.06
CA ASN A 175 2.42 14.94 16.56
C ASN A 175 0.99 14.95 16.01
N PHE A 176 0.31 16.07 16.19
CA PHE A 176 -1.00 16.30 15.60
C PHE A 176 -1.14 17.70 15.04
N ALA A 177 -2.02 17.85 14.05
CA ALA A 177 -2.50 19.12 13.56
C ALA A 177 -4.01 19.19 13.72
N ILE A 178 -4.61 20.36 13.56
CA ILE A 178 -6.07 20.51 13.64
C ILE A 178 -6.64 21.18 12.40
N ASN A 179 -7.90 20.88 12.12
CA ASN A 179 -8.74 21.70 11.25
C ASN A 179 -10.10 21.93 11.92
N ILE A 180 -10.65 23.13 11.79
CA ILE A 180 -11.91 23.55 12.37
C ILE A 180 -12.82 24.00 11.20
N GLU A 181 -14.05 23.49 11.19
CA GLU A 181 -15.07 23.92 10.22
C GLU A 181 -15.44 25.40 10.41
N GLU A 182 -15.96 26.05 9.38
CA GLU A 182 -16.28 27.49 9.41
C GLU A 182 -17.32 27.83 10.49
N SER A 183 -18.26 26.93 10.78
CA SER A 183 -19.25 27.08 11.86
C SER A 183 -18.66 27.01 13.27
N GLY A 184 -17.43 26.49 13.41
CA GLY A 184 -16.79 26.16 14.68
C GLY A 184 -17.38 24.93 15.37
N GLU A 185 -18.34 24.23 14.77
CA GLU A 185 -19.06 23.11 15.39
C GLU A 185 -18.29 21.80 15.35
N ARG A 186 -17.29 21.70 14.48
CA ARG A 186 -16.47 20.50 14.35
C ARG A 186 -15.00 20.86 14.33
N LEU A 187 -14.26 20.21 15.21
CA LEU A 187 -12.81 20.16 15.22
C LEU A 187 -12.38 18.79 14.70
N SER A 188 -11.38 18.75 13.83
CA SER A 188 -10.80 17.52 13.29
C SER A 188 -9.34 17.46 13.71
N ILE A 189 -9.02 16.53 14.61
CA ILE A 189 -7.67 16.25 15.09
C ILE A 189 -7.00 15.30 14.10
N VAL A 190 -5.90 15.73 13.50
CA VAL A 190 -5.21 14.99 12.46
C VAL A 190 -3.89 14.45 12.99
N VAL A 191 -3.82 13.13 13.10
CA VAL A 191 -2.60 12.35 13.35
C VAL A 191 -2.35 11.39 12.20
N ASP A 192 -1.16 10.81 12.13
CA ASP A 192 -0.94 9.62 11.30
C ASP A 192 -1.67 8.40 11.89
N SER A 193 -2.09 7.44 11.05
CA SER A 193 -2.66 6.16 11.52
C SER A 193 -1.57 5.14 11.88
N GLY A 194 -0.32 5.44 11.55
CA GLY A 194 0.79 4.50 11.53
C GLY A 194 2.03 5.10 10.86
N GLU A 195 3.15 4.39 10.97
CA GLU A 195 4.45 4.84 10.47
C GLU A 195 4.55 4.88 8.93
N HIS A 196 3.71 4.09 8.26
CA HIS A 196 3.75 3.83 6.83
C HIS A 196 3.58 5.10 5.98
N GLY A 197 2.58 5.93 6.28
CA GLY A 197 2.31 7.14 5.49
C GLY A 197 3.46 8.15 5.50
N THR A 198 4.17 8.26 6.62
CA THR A 198 5.36 9.12 6.75
C THR A 198 6.54 8.55 5.99
N HIS A 199 6.74 7.22 6.04
CA HIS A 199 7.77 6.53 5.25
C HIS A 199 7.55 6.73 3.74
N VAL A 200 6.32 6.54 3.27
CA VAL A 200 5.89 6.79 1.88
C VAL A 200 6.15 8.25 1.48
N ALA A 201 5.72 9.23 2.28
CA ALA A 201 5.94 10.64 1.99
C ALA A 201 7.44 11.00 1.93
N SER A 202 8.25 10.38 2.79
CA SER A 202 9.70 10.56 2.82
C SER A 202 10.38 10.02 1.55
N ILE A 203 9.89 8.93 0.96
CA ILE A 203 10.41 8.41 -0.33
C ILE A 203 10.12 9.39 -1.47
N ILE A 204 8.95 10.04 -1.46
CA ILE A 204 8.59 11.02 -2.50
C ILE A 204 9.42 12.28 -2.34
N ALA A 205 9.37 12.94 -1.17
CA ALA A 205 9.81 14.32 -1.02
C ALA A 205 10.59 14.59 0.28
N GLY A 206 11.14 13.55 0.92
CA GLY A 206 12.01 13.75 2.08
C GLY A 206 13.17 14.68 1.71
N PHE A 207 13.41 15.71 2.54
CA PHE A 207 14.48 16.68 2.31
C PHE A 207 15.39 16.76 3.54
N HIS A 208 16.66 16.44 3.33
CA HIS A 208 17.72 16.40 4.32
C HIS A 208 18.88 17.28 3.84
N ALA A 209 18.88 18.55 4.23
CA ALA A 209 19.90 19.52 3.79
C ALA A 209 21.34 19.05 4.09
N ASP A 210 21.57 18.49 5.28
CA ASP A 210 22.88 18.01 5.73
C ASP A 210 23.21 16.59 5.24
N SER A 211 22.27 15.92 4.57
CA SER A 211 22.46 14.56 4.07
C SER A 211 21.64 14.30 2.80
N PRO A 212 21.99 14.94 1.67
CA PRO A 212 21.20 14.84 0.43
C PRO A 212 21.02 13.41 -0.10
N GLN A 213 21.92 12.50 0.24
CA GLN A 213 21.81 11.06 -0.07
C GLN A 213 20.60 10.38 0.57
N ARG A 214 19.94 11.02 1.56
CA ARG A 214 18.72 10.55 2.21
C ARG A 214 17.46 11.19 1.63
N ASN A 215 17.60 12.08 0.66
CA ASN A 215 16.47 12.75 0.05
C ASN A 215 15.55 11.73 -0.63
N GLY A 216 14.26 12.05 -0.65
CA GLY A 216 13.31 11.40 -1.53
C GLY A 216 13.65 11.69 -3.00
N VAL A 217 12.88 11.10 -3.90
CA VAL A 217 13.09 11.22 -5.35
C VAL A 217 12.87 12.66 -5.84
N ALA A 218 11.91 13.38 -5.27
CA ALA A 218 11.54 14.75 -5.62
C ALA A 218 11.49 15.65 -4.37
N PRO A 219 12.65 16.02 -3.76
CA PRO A 219 12.70 16.77 -2.51
C PRO A 219 12.12 18.19 -2.59
N GLY A 220 11.97 18.74 -3.80
CA GLY A 220 11.32 20.03 -4.03
C GLY A 220 9.78 19.97 -4.08
N ALA A 221 9.19 18.77 -4.05
CA ALA A 221 7.75 18.60 -4.07
C ALA A 221 7.12 18.94 -2.70
N ARG A 222 5.89 19.46 -2.71
CA ARG A 222 5.12 19.73 -1.49
C ARG A 222 4.14 18.59 -1.24
N ILE A 223 4.05 18.13 0.01
CA ILE A 223 3.18 17.03 0.40
C ILE A 223 1.88 17.54 1.02
N VAL A 224 0.75 17.00 0.55
CA VAL A 224 -0.55 17.10 1.21
C VAL A 224 -0.89 15.72 1.77
N SER A 225 -0.72 15.55 3.08
CA SER A 225 -1.03 14.28 3.74
C SER A 225 -2.55 14.15 3.95
N VAL A 226 -3.12 13.05 3.48
CA VAL A 226 -4.53 12.70 3.62
C VAL A 226 -4.63 11.31 4.22
N LYS A 227 -5.07 11.22 5.47
CA LYS A 227 -5.32 9.96 6.17
C LYS A 227 -6.63 9.36 5.67
N ILE A 228 -6.55 8.19 5.05
CA ILE A 228 -7.71 7.40 4.60
C ILE A 228 -7.91 6.11 5.42
N GLY A 229 -6.88 5.63 6.12
CA GLY A 229 -6.97 4.45 6.98
C GLY A 229 -7.59 4.79 8.34
N ASP A 230 -8.72 4.16 8.68
CA ASP A 230 -9.43 4.42 9.92
C ASP A 230 -8.88 3.56 11.06
N PRO A 231 -8.23 4.15 12.10
CA PRO A 231 -7.67 3.38 13.22
C PRO A 231 -8.72 2.56 13.97
N ARG A 232 -10.00 2.96 13.95
CA ARG A 232 -11.12 2.20 14.54
C ARG A 232 -11.39 0.89 13.81
N LEU A 233 -10.93 0.78 12.56
CA LEU A 233 -11.03 -0.38 11.69
C LEU A 233 -9.64 -0.99 11.40
N GLY A 234 -8.68 -0.83 12.32
CA GLY A 234 -7.33 -1.37 12.12
C GLY A 234 -6.52 -0.67 11.03
N SER A 235 -6.81 0.61 10.77
CA SER A 235 -6.23 1.42 9.69
C SER A 235 -6.61 0.97 8.27
N MET A 236 -7.72 0.24 8.13
CA MET A 236 -8.34 -0.06 6.83
C MET A 236 -8.97 1.21 6.23
N GLU A 237 -8.85 1.38 4.92
CA GLU A 237 -9.50 2.46 4.20
C GLU A 237 -11.00 2.20 4.01
N THR A 238 -11.76 3.29 3.87
CA THR A 238 -13.18 3.22 3.50
C THR A 238 -13.42 3.96 2.19
N ALA A 239 -14.47 3.60 1.46
CA ALA A 239 -14.81 4.26 0.21
C ALA A 239 -15.08 5.77 0.41
N GLU A 240 -15.70 6.14 1.54
CA GLU A 240 -15.94 7.53 1.94
C GLU A 240 -14.63 8.28 2.19
N SER A 241 -13.66 7.63 2.86
CA SER A 241 -12.36 8.23 3.13
C SER A 241 -11.56 8.47 1.84
N ILE A 242 -11.62 7.54 0.88
CA ILE A 242 -10.99 7.69 -0.43
C ILE A 242 -11.67 8.84 -1.19
N ALA A 243 -13.01 8.87 -1.25
CA ALA A 243 -13.76 9.93 -1.92
C ALA A 243 -13.45 11.32 -1.35
N ARG A 244 -13.41 11.46 -0.01
CA ARG A 244 -12.99 12.69 0.67
C ARG A 244 -11.53 13.03 0.39
N GLY A 245 -10.66 12.03 0.27
CA GLY A 245 -9.26 12.22 -0.08
C GLY A 245 -9.05 12.72 -1.51
N LEU A 246 -9.80 12.18 -2.48
CA LEU A 246 -9.83 12.69 -3.85
C LEU A 246 -10.29 14.16 -3.88
N ALA A 247 -11.38 14.48 -3.17
CA ALA A 247 -11.85 15.85 -3.04
C ALA A 247 -10.80 16.78 -2.40
N ALA A 248 -10.06 16.29 -1.40
CA ALA A 248 -8.96 17.03 -0.79
C ALA A 248 -7.81 17.29 -1.78
N ALA A 249 -7.44 16.31 -2.62
CA ALA A 249 -6.42 16.49 -3.64
C ALA A 249 -6.82 17.56 -4.66
N VAL A 250 -8.08 17.52 -5.13
CA VAL A 250 -8.62 18.53 -6.07
C VAL A 250 -8.64 19.93 -5.43
N ARG A 251 -9.15 20.08 -4.20
CA ARG A 251 -9.21 21.37 -3.48
C ARG A 251 -7.85 21.98 -3.16
N ASN A 252 -6.79 21.16 -3.14
CA ASN A 252 -5.42 21.61 -2.91
C ASN A 252 -4.62 21.74 -4.21
N HIS A 253 -5.24 21.53 -5.38
CA HIS A 253 -4.61 21.58 -6.69
C HIS A 253 -3.37 20.68 -6.78
N CYS A 254 -3.48 19.46 -6.23
CA CYS A 254 -2.40 18.48 -6.30
C CYS A 254 -2.16 18.07 -7.77
N ASP A 255 -0.90 17.99 -8.18
CA ASP A 255 -0.51 17.53 -9.52
C ASP A 255 -0.47 16.00 -9.63
N ALA A 256 -0.18 15.33 -8.52
CA ALA A 256 -0.09 13.89 -8.44
C ALA A 256 -0.65 13.36 -7.11
N ILE A 257 -1.15 12.13 -7.13
CA ILE A 257 -1.60 11.36 -5.98
C ILE A 257 -0.75 10.09 -5.92
N ASN A 258 -0.29 9.74 -4.72
CA ASN A 258 0.24 8.42 -4.43
C ASN A 258 -0.72 7.70 -3.47
N MET A 259 -1.20 6.51 -3.85
CA MET A 259 -2.00 5.65 -2.98
C MET A 259 -1.33 4.30 -2.82
N SER A 260 -0.68 4.10 -1.67
CA SER A 260 -0.02 2.85 -1.31
C SER A 260 -0.91 1.96 -0.44
N TYR A 261 -2.18 1.88 -0.83
CA TYR A 261 -3.28 1.14 -0.20
C TYR A 261 -4.10 0.47 -1.29
N GLY A 262 -4.70 -0.68 -0.98
CA GLY A 262 -5.60 -1.35 -1.91
C GLY A 262 -5.98 -2.76 -1.49
N GLU A 263 -7.08 -3.23 -2.05
CA GLU A 263 -7.73 -4.49 -1.73
C GLU A 263 -8.05 -5.29 -3.00
N PRO A 264 -8.25 -6.62 -2.91
CA PRO A 264 -8.76 -7.41 -4.04
C PRO A 264 -10.10 -6.87 -4.56
N THR A 265 -10.36 -7.01 -5.86
CA THR A 265 -11.65 -6.66 -6.46
C THR A 265 -12.16 -7.75 -7.39
N HIS A 266 -13.48 -7.92 -7.42
CA HIS A 266 -14.18 -8.79 -8.37
C HIS A 266 -14.61 -8.06 -9.64
N SER A 267 -14.47 -6.73 -9.70
CA SER A 267 -14.94 -5.91 -10.83
C SER A 267 -13.89 -4.85 -11.19
N PRO A 268 -12.79 -5.26 -11.83
CA PRO A 268 -11.79 -4.31 -12.33
C PRO A 268 -12.43 -3.23 -13.21
N ASN A 269 -11.92 -2.00 -13.08
CA ASN A 269 -12.27 -0.86 -13.90
C ASN A 269 -13.77 -0.48 -13.88
N ARG A 270 -14.52 -0.88 -12.84
CA ARG A 270 -15.95 -0.60 -12.67
C ARG A 270 -16.28 -0.16 -11.24
N GLY A 271 -17.46 0.43 -11.08
CA GLY A 271 -17.99 0.88 -9.79
C GLY A 271 -17.78 2.37 -9.55
N TRP A 272 -18.64 2.95 -8.72
CA TRP A 272 -18.71 4.40 -8.51
C TRP A 272 -17.39 5.01 -8.01
N LEU A 273 -16.63 4.28 -7.18
CA LEU A 273 -15.34 4.75 -6.67
C LEU A 273 -14.30 4.81 -7.78
N THR A 274 -14.28 3.81 -8.66
CA THR A 274 -13.42 3.77 -9.86
C THR A 274 -13.78 4.89 -10.83
N GLU A 275 -15.07 5.16 -11.00
CA GLU A 275 -15.56 6.29 -11.81
C GLU A 275 -15.11 7.63 -11.21
N LEU A 276 -15.20 7.79 -9.89
CA LEU A 276 -14.75 8.99 -9.19
C LEU A 276 -13.22 9.19 -9.30
N ILE A 277 -12.43 8.12 -9.20
CA ILE A 277 -10.97 8.16 -9.43
C ILE A 277 -10.70 8.59 -10.88
N THR A 278 -11.39 7.96 -11.84
CA THR A 278 -11.24 8.28 -13.27
C THR A 278 -11.62 9.72 -13.56
N GLU A 279 -12.72 10.22 -12.99
CA GLU A 279 -13.13 11.61 -13.10
C GLU A 279 -12.10 12.56 -12.50
N THR A 280 -11.52 12.21 -11.35
CA THR A 280 -10.46 13.01 -10.71
C THR A 280 -9.25 13.17 -11.64
N VAL A 281 -8.82 12.08 -12.27
CA VAL A 281 -7.71 12.08 -13.23
C VAL A 281 -8.08 12.86 -14.50
N ASP A 282 -9.24 12.54 -15.10
CA ASP A 282 -9.66 13.07 -16.41
C ASP A 282 -10.02 14.56 -16.37
N LYS A 283 -10.76 15.02 -15.36
CA LYS A 283 -11.25 16.40 -15.28
C LYS A 283 -10.27 17.36 -14.61
N HIS A 284 -9.48 16.88 -13.66
CA HIS A 284 -8.56 17.74 -12.90
C HIS A 284 -7.09 17.57 -13.30
N ASN A 285 -6.79 16.72 -14.29
CA ASN A 285 -5.44 16.48 -14.82
C ASN A 285 -4.44 16.09 -13.73
N ILE A 286 -4.85 15.20 -12.81
CA ILE A 286 -4.03 14.73 -11.69
C ILE A 286 -3.45 13.36 -12.04
N ALA A 287 -2.12 13.21 -11.96
CA ALA A 287 -1.48 11.91 -12.16
C ALA A 287 -1.71 11.01 -10.94
N PHE A 288 -2.35 9.85 -11.11
CA PHE A 288 -2.62 8.93 -10.02
C PHE A 288 -1.68 7.73 -10.08
N VAL A 289 -0.86 7.55 -9.05
CA VAL A 289 0.08 6.43 -8.91
C VAL A 289 -0.33 5.57 -7.72
N ALA A 290 -0.35 4.25 -7.90
CA ALA A 290 -0.65 3.34 -6.81
C ALA A 290 0.09 2.01 -6.90
N SER A 291 0.24 1.37 -5.76
CA SER A 291 0.90 0.07 -5.64
C SER A 291 0.07 -1.05 -6.28
N ALA A 292 0.71 -1.96 -7.00
CA ALA A 292 0.05 -3.12 -7.60
C ALA A 292 -0.49 -4.13 -6.58
N GLY A 293 0.10 -4.17 -5.38
CA GLY A 293 -0.25 -5.09 -4.28
C GLY A 293 0.90 -6.02 -3.88
N ASN A 294 0.75 -6.68 -2.73
CA ASN A 294 1.76 -7.59 -2.17
C ASN A 294 1.24 -9.04 -2.03
N SER A 295 0.32 -9.45 -2.91
CA SER A 295 -0.38 -10.73 -2.85
C SER A 295 0.15 -11.76 -3.85
N GLY A 296 1.35 -11.54 -4.39
CA GLY A 296 2.07 -12.53 -5.19
C GLY A 296 2.42 -13.79 -4.37
N PRO A 297 2.95 -14.85 -5.01
CA PRO A 297 3.49 -14.90 -6.37
C PRO A 297 2.51 -15.47 -7.41
N ALA A 298 1.25 -15.74 -7.08
CA ALA A 298 0.26 -16.20 -8.04
C ALA A 298 -0.13 -15.09 -9.04
N LEU A 299 -0.59 -15.48 -10.24
CA LEU A 299 -1.13 -14.54 -11.23
C LEU A 299 -2.52 -14.05 -10.81
N SER A 300 -2.96 -12.94 -11.39
CA SER A 300 -4.27 -12.32 -11.08
C SER A 300 -4.43 -11.92 -9.62
N THR A 301 -3.34 -11.43 -9.04
CA THR A 301 -3.25 -10.99 -7.63
C THR A 301 -3.15 -9.47 -7.47
N VAL A 302 -3.17 -8.74 -8.57
CA VAL A 302 -3.19 -7.26 -8.60
C VAL A 302 -4.47 -6.73 -7.95
N GLY A 303 -4.28 -5.77 -7.04
CA GLY A 303 -5.35 -5.15 -6.26
C GLY A 303 -5.89 -3.85 -6.85
N SER A 304 -7.01 -3.41 -6.27
CA SER A 304 -7.69 -2.15 -6.56
C SER A 304 -7.27 -1.05 -5.59
N PRO A 305 -7.11 0.21 -6.04
CA PRO A 305 -7.29 0.68 -7.42
C PRO A 305 -6.05 0.47 -8.31
N GLY A 306 -4.91 0.08 -7.71
CA GLY A 306 -3.57 0.29 -8.29
C GLY A 306 -3.35 -0.29 -9.67
N GLY A 307 -3.77 -1.52 -9.93
CA GLY A 307 -3.64 -2.12 -11.26
C GLY A 307 -4.95 -2.49 -11.93
N THR A 308 -6.08 -2.24 -11.26
CA THR A 308 -7.40 -2.58 -11.77
C THR A 308 -8.14 -1.40 -12.36
N THR A 309 -7.58 -0.19 -12.33
CA THR A 309 -8.21 1.04 -12.83
C THR A 309 -7.42 1.65 -13.97
N SER A 310 -8.04 1.86 -15.13
CA SER A 310 -7.36 2.37 -16.34
C SER A 310 -6.72 3.75 -16.15
N ALA A 311 -7.26 4.58 -15.25
CA ALA A 311 -6.76 5.93 -15.00
C ALA A 311 -5.56 5.99 -14.03
N VAL A 312 -5.22 4.86 -13.41
CA VAL A 312 -4.18 4.76 -12.38
C VAL A 312 -2.94 4.09 -12.96
N ILE A 313 -1.76 4.59 -12.57
CA ILE A 313 -0.47 3.98 -12.88
C ILE A 313 -0.15 2.95 -11.80
N GLY A 314 -0.19 1.67 -12.16
CA GLY A 314 0.07 0.54 -11.27
C GLY A 314 1.55 0.19 -11.19
N VAL A 315 2.10 0.15 -9.97
CA VAL A 315 3.55 0.00 -9.75
C VAL A 315 3.89 -1.30 -9.04
N GLY A 316 4.71 -2.14 -9.69
CA GLY A 316 5.29 -3.36 -9.12
C GLY A 316 6.60 -3.10 -8.38
N ALA A 317 7.00 -4.03 -7.51
CA ALA A 317 8.16 -3.88 -6.64
C ALA A 317 9.42 -4.54 -7.24
N TYR A 318 10.41 -3.71 -7.58
CA TYR A 318 11.73 -4.13 -8.06
C TYR A 318 12.75 -4.20 -6.92
N VAL A 319 13.68 -5.16 -7.02
CA VAL A 319 14.82 -5.28 -6.11
C VAL A 319 16.12 -5.44 -6.90
N SER A 320 17.08 -4.55 -6.64
CA SER A 320 18.42 -4.61 -7.23
C SER A 320 19.38 -5.48 -6.42
N PRO A 321 20.49 -5.96 -7.00
CA PRO A 321 21.51 -6.70 -6.27
C PRO A 321 22.12 -5.89 -5.11
N ALA A 322 22.22 -4.56 -5.27
CA ALA A 322 22.71 -3.67 -4.22
C ALA A 322 21.71 -3.57 -3.05
N MET A 323 20.42 -3.48 -3.35
CA MET A 323 19.36 -3.50 -2.33
C MET A 323 19.35 -4.84 -1.60
N MET A 324 19.48 -5.96 -2.31
CA MET A 324 19.59 -7.30 -1.70
C MET A 324 20.74 -7.40 -0.69
N ALA A 325 21.90 -6.86 -1.04
CA ALA A 325 23.06 -6.86 -0.16
C ALA A 325 22.85 -5.94 1.06
N ALA A 326 22.34 -4.73 0.85
CA ALA A 326 22.20 -3.72 1.89
C ALA A 326 21.01 -3.97 2.83
N GLU A 327 19.85 -4.35 2.29
CA GLU A 327 18.58 -4.48 3.01
C GLU A 327 18.34 -5.89 3.56
N HIS A 328 18.86 -6.92 2.88
CA HIS A 328 18.60 -8.33 3.22
C HIS A 328 19.87 -9.11 3.58
N ALA A 329 21.01 -8.42 3.70
CA ALA A 329 22.31 -9.01 4.01
C ALA A 329 22.70 -10.19 3.07
N ILE A 330 22.21 -10.18 1.83
CA ILE A 330 22.48 -11.23 0.86
C ILE A 330 23.94 -11.11 0.41
N ARG A 331 24.75 -12.14 0.73
CA ARG A 331 26.19 -12.18 0.43
C ARG A 331 26.50 -12.53 -1.02
N THR A 332 25.65 -13.33 -1.64
CA THR A 332 25.83 -13.75 -3.03
C THR A 332 25.19 -12.72 -3.95
N LYS A 333 25.95 -12.24 -4.94
CA LYS A 333 25.38 -11.34 -5.95
C LYS A 333 24.38 -12.10 -6.81
N LEU A 334 23.09 -11.85 -6.58
CA LEU A 334 21.99 -12.33 -7.40
C LEU A 334 21.72 -11.33 -8.54
N PRO A 335 21.08 -11.75 -9.65
CA PRO A 335 20.59 -10.82 -10.66
C PRO A 335 19.49 -9.90 -10.09
N GLU A 336 19.29 -8.75 -10.75
CA GLU A 336 18.12 -7.92 -10.45
C GLU A 336 16.81 -8.66 -10.75
N MET A 337 15.77 -8.46 -9.94
CA MET A 337 14.51 -9.19 -10.10
C MET A 337 13.32 -8.47 -9.45
N ALA A 338 12.15 -9.07 -9.57
CA ALA A 338 10.96 -8.67 -8.84
C ALA A 338 11.02 -9.13 -7.38
N TYR A 339 10.50 -8.34 -6.44
CA TYR A 339 10.19 -8.87 -5.10
C TYR A 339 9.17 -10.00 -5.22
N THR A 340 9.39 -11.13 -4.53
CA THR A 340 8.57 -12.34 -4.69
C THR A 340 7.11 -12.17 -4.29
N PHE A 341 6.82 -11.24 -3.37
CA PHE A 341 5.47 -10.92 -2.93
C PHE A 341 4.74 -9.95 -3.86
N THR A 342 5.42 -9.31 -4.83
CA THR A 342 4.74 -8.33 -5.70
C THR A 342 3.55 -8.99 -6.38
N SER A 343 2.39 -8.34 -6.32
CA SER A 343 1.22 -8.81 -7.05
C SER A 343 1.50 -8.82 -8.55
N LEU A 344 0.89 -9.79 -9.24
CA LEU A 344 1.15 -10.08 -10.64
C LEU A 344 -0.13 -10.05 -11.46
N GLY A 345 -0.01 -9.52 -12.68
CA GLY A 345 -1.02 -9.65 -13.71
C GLY A 345 -1.20 -11.11 -14.20
N PRO A 346 -2.04 -11.31 -15.22
CA PRO A 346 -3.01 -10.34 -15.71
C PRO A 346 -4.13 -10.14 -14.69
N THR A 347 -4.81 -9.00 -14.70
CA THR A 347 -6.06 -8.79 -13.95
C THR A 347 -7.19 -9.65 -14.55
N TRP A 348 -8.30 -9.77 -13.82
CA TRP A 348 -9.44 -10.59 -14.26
C TRP A 348 -10.10 -10.11 -15.56
N ASP A 349 -9.92 -8.84 -15.92
CA ASP A 349 -10.35 -8.24 -17.20
C ASP A 349 -9.22 -8.21 -18.26
N GLY A 350 -8.19 -9.03 -18.08
CA GLY A 350 -7.12 -9.27 -19.04
C GLY A 350 -6.09 -8.16 -19.19
N ASP A 351 -6.17 -7.07 -18.44
CA ASP A 351 -5.08 -6.09 -18.37
C ASP A 351 -3.84 -6.71 -17.74
N LEU A 352 -2.67 -6.14 -18.00
CA LEU A 352 -1.45 -6.54 -17.30
C LEU A 352 -1.51 -6.13 -15.81
N GLY A 353 -2.16 -5.02 -15.51
CA GLY A 353 -2.37 -4.48 -14.17
C GLY A 353 -1.12 -3.90 -13.49
N VAL A 354 0.08 -4.27 -13.94
CA VAL A 354 1.31 -3.57 -13.58
C VAL A 354 1.80 -2.81 -14.80
N ASP A 355 1.95 -1.50 -14.65
CA ASP A 355 2.45 -0.64 -15.72
C ASP A 355 3.98 -0.60 -15.75
N LEU A 356 4.57 -0.48 -14.56
CA LEU A 356 5.98 -0.17 -14.39
C LEU A 356 6.53 -0.80 -13.11
N PHE A 357 7.85 -0.94 -13.09
CA PHE A 357 8.63 -1.17 -11.89
C PHE A 357 9.23 0.11 -11.33
N ALA A 358 9.31 0.13 -10.01
CA ALA A 358 10.16 1.04 -9.26
C ALA A 358 10.77 0.31 -8.05
N PRO A 359 11.87 0.80 -7.47
CA PRO A 359 12.50 0.22 -6.28
C PRO A 359 11.49 0.00 -5.15
N GLY A 360 11.30 -1.26 -4.74
CA GLY A 360 10.32 -1.66 -3.74
C GLY A 360 10.86 -1.73 -2.32
N GLY A 361 12.12 -1.36 -2.08
CA GLY A 361 12.76 -1.32 -0.78
C GLY A 361 13.33 0.08 -0.52
N ALA A 362 13.17 0.57 0.71
CA ALA A 362 13.73 1.86 1.09
C ALA A 362 13.95 1.98 2.61
N VAL A 363 15.02 2.69 2.98
CA VAL A 363 15.23 3.21 4.33
C VAL A 363 14.82 4.69 4.34
N ALA A 364 13.69 5.00 4.97
CA ALA A 364 13.10 6.34 4.94
C ALA A 364 12.61 6.78 6.34
N ALA A 365 12.31 8.08 6.50
CA ALA A 365 11.92 8.64 7.78
C ALA A 365 10.57 8.09 8.27
N VAL A 366 10.43 7.96 9.60
CA VAL A 366 9.19 7.54 10.26
C VAL A 366 8.85 8.50 11.40
N PRO A 367 7.59 8.50 11.91
CA PRO A 367 7.20 9.36 13.00
C PRO A 367 7.98 9.05 14.29
N ARG A 368 8.25 10.08 15.10
CA ARG A 368 9.04 9.94 16.34
C ARG A 368 8.36 9.08 17.41
N TRP A 369 7.04 8.99 17.41
CA TRP A 369 6.31 8.11 18.32
C TRP A 369 6.68 6.64 18.14
N THR A 370 7.28 6.26 17.01
CA THR A 370 7.83 4.91 16.79
C THR A 370 9.15 4.62 17.53
N GLU A 371 9.67 5.61 18.26
CA GLU A 371 11.00 5.60 18.91
C GLU A 371 12.18 5.49 17.93
N GLN A 372 11.92 5.69 16.64
CA GLN A 372 12.90 5.62 15.57
C GLN A 372 12.85 6.87 14.69
N ARG A 373 13.97 7.19 14.04
CA ARG A 373 14.06 8.30 13.06
C ARG A 373 13.84 7.84 11.62
N SER A 374 14.12 6.57 11.33
CA SER A 374 13.98 5.96 10.02
C SER A 374 13.84 4.45 10.15
N MET A 375 13.13 3.83 9.21
CA MET A 375 12.93 2.39 9.14
C MET A 375 13.21 1.88 7.72
N GLN A 376 13.69 0.64 7.64
CA GLN A 376 13.69 -0.12 6.40
C GLN A 376 12.31 -0.75 6.20
N MET A 377 11.70 -0.53 5.04
CA MET A 377 10.47 -1.21 4.63
C MET A 377 10.59 -1.71 3.20
N SER A 378 9.92 -2.82 2.90
CA SER A 378 9.86 -3.41 1.57
C SER A 378 8.40 -3.69 1.20
N GLY A 379 8.01 -3.35 -0.03
CA GLY A 379 6.64 -3.48 -0.50
C GLY A 379 6.43 -2.74 -1.83
N THR A 380 5.37 -3.10 -2.56
CA THR A 380 4.86 -2.23 -3.65
C THR A 380 4.45 -0.85 -3.12
N SER A 381 4.15 -0.75 -1.82
CA SER A 381 3.95 0.51 -1.10
C SER A 381 5.18 1.43 -1.06
N MET A 382 6.41 0.92 -1.29
CA MET A 382 7.62 1.73 -1.40
C MET A 382 7.98 2.00 -2.88
N ALA A 383 7.57 1.10 -3.78
CA ALA A 383 7.72 1.29 -5.23
C ALA A 383 6.81 2.41 -5.76
N SER A 384 5.54 2.42 -5.35
CA SER A 384 4.57 3.45 -5.72
C SER A 384 5.04 4.88 -5.43
N PRO A 385 5.51 5.25 -4.22
CA PRO A 385 6.01 6.59 -3.96
C PRO A 385 7.31 6.90 -4.72
N ASN A 386 8.16 5.91 -4.98
CA ASN A 386 9.34 6.12 -5.81
C ASN A 386 8.94 6.53 -7.24
N ALA A 387 7.98 5.82 -7.85
CA ALA A 387 7.40 6.18 -9.14
C ALA A 387 6.63 7.52 -9.10
N CYS A 388 5.92 7.82 -8.00
CA CYS A 388 5.24 9.10 -7.84
C CYS A 388 6.23 10.27 -7.76
N GLY A 389 7.38 10.08 -7.12
CA GLY A 389 8.47 11.05 -7.14
C GLY A 389 9.03 11.26 -8.55
N ALA A 390 9.19 10.19 -9.34
CA ALA A 390 9.56 10.30 -10.76
C ALA A 390 8.52 11.12 -11.55
N VAL A 391 7.23 10.85 -11.35
CA VAL A 391 6.13 11.65 -11.94
C VAL A 391 6.21 13.12 -11.54
N ALA A 392 6.50 13.42 -10.26
CA ALA A 392 6.66 14.80 -9.79
C ALA A 392 7.83 15.52 -10.46
N LEU A 393 8.96 14.85 -10.70
CA LEU A 393 10.09 15.40 -11.45
C LEU A 393 9.72 15.72 -12.91
N LEU A 394 9.05 14.78 -13.59
CA LEU A 394 8.59 14.97 -14.97
C LEU A 394 7.63 16.18 -15.08
N ILE A 395 6.62 16.24 -14.20
CA ILE A 395 5.67 17.36 -14.15
C ILE A 395 6.41 18.68 -13.88
N SER A 396 7.39 18.69 -12.97
CA SER A 396 8.18 19.88 -12.67
C SER A 396 8.93 20.39 -13.91
N GLY A 397 9.64 19.52 -14.63
CA GLY A 397 10.35 19.88 -15.85
C GLY A 397 9.42 20.37 -16.97
N LEU A 398 8.26 19.72 -17.16
CA LEU A 398 7.29 20.11 -18.18
C LEU A 398 6.66 21.47 -17.88
N LYS A 399 6.32 21.72 -16.60
CA LYS A 399 5.80 23.03 -16.17
C LYS A 399 6.81 24.15 -16.38
N GLN A 400 8.09 23.92 -16.07
CA GLN A 400 9.15 24.91 -16.28
C GLN A 400 9.36 25.25 -17.76
N GLN A 401 9.13 24.28 -18.65
CA GLN A 401 9.18 24.49 -20.10
C GLN A 401 7.83 24.95 -20.71
N ALA A 402 6.82 25.24 -19.87
CA ALA A 402 5.47 25.58 -20.30
C ALA A 402 4.86 24.55 -21.28
N ARG A 403 5.26 23.27 -21.16
CA ARG A 403 4.79 22.17 -22.00
C ARG A 403 3.51 21.59 -21.38
N PRO A 404 2.42 21.43 -22.17
CA PRO A 404 1.24 20.72 -21.69
C PRO A 404 1.60 19.27 -21.35
N TRP A 405 0.88 18.66 -20.42
CA TRP A 405 1.08 17.27 -20.01
C TRP A 405 -0.26 16.70 -19.56
N SER A 406 -0.37 15.37 -19.66
CA SER A 406 -1.51 14.63 -19.12
C SER A 406 -1.03 13.37 -18.42
N PRO A 407 -1.81 12.83 -17.46
CA PRO A 407 -1.53 11.54 -16.82
C PRO A 407 -1.28 10.41 -17.83
N TYR A 408 -2.00 10.44 -18.96
CA TYR A 408 -1.88 9.45 -20.03
C TYR A 408 -0.57 9.58 -20.83
N ALA A 409 -0.15 10.81 -21.15
CA ALA A 409 1.15 11.05 -21.77
C ALA A 409 2.30 10.65 -20.85
N LEU A 410 2.21 10.98 -19.56
CA LEU A 410 3.20 10.60 -18.56
C LEU A 410 3.33 9.07 -18.47
N ARG A 411 2.20 8.35 -18.32
CA ARG A 411 2.18 6.87 -18.30
C ARG A 411 2.79 6.29 -19.57
N ARG A 412 2.36 6.75 -20.75
CA ARG A 412 2.85 6.23 -22.04
C ARG A 412 4.35 6.47 -22.20
N ALA A 413 4.84 7.67 -21.89
CA ALA A 413 6.27 7.98 -21.98
C ALA A 413 7.09 7.09 -21.03
N MET A 414 6.66 6.98 -19.77
CA MET A 414 7.35 6.11 -18.81
C MET A 414 7.35 4.64 -19.24
N GLN A 415 6.25 4.13 -19.84
CA GLN A 415 6.18 2.77 -20.37
C GLN A 415 7.08 2.58 -21.60
N ASN A 416 7.11 3.55 -22.52
CA ASN A 416 7.92 3.45 -23.74
C ASN A 416 9.42 3.54 -23.47
N THR A 417 9.84 4.19 -22.37
CA THR A 417 11.26 4.38 -22.03
C THR A 417 11.76 3.53 -20.87
N ALA A 418 10.87 2.73 -20.25
CA ALA A 418 11.23 1.83 -19.17
C ALA A 418 12.33 0.84 -19.59
N ARG A 419 13.22 0.51 -18.64
CA ARG A 419 14.29 -0.46 -18.86
C ARG A 419 13.81 -1.87 -18.51
N PRO A 420 13.76 -2.83 -19.45
CA PRO A 420 13.37 -4.19 -19.16
C PRO A 420 14.30 -4.85 -18.12
N VAL A 421 13.71 -5.60 -17.20
CA VAL A 421 14.40 -6.41 -16.19
C VAL A 421 14.30 -7.86 -16.61
N SER A 422 15.40 -8.42 -17.11
CA SER A 422 15.40 -9.73 -17.79
C SER A 422 14.97 -10.91 -16.91
N ALA A 423 15.23 -10.85 -15.61
CA ALA A 423 14.83 -11.91 -14.68
C ALA A 423 13.38 -11.79 -14.18
N ALA A 424 12.62 -10.76 -14.60
CA ALA A 424 11.23 -10.58 -14.25
C ALA A 424 10.32 -10.91 -15.45
N GLY A 425 9.20 -11.59 -15.21
CA GLY A 425 8.18 -11.79 -16.24
C GLY A 425 7.38 -10.51 -16.53
N PRO A 426 6.71 -10.41 -17.68
CA PRO A 426 5.89 -9.24 -18.05
C PRO A 426 4.82 -8.91 -17.00
N PHE A 427 4.19 -9.94 -16.41
CA PHE A 427 3.17 -9.80 -15.37
C PHE A 427 3.66 -9.14 -14.07
N ALA A 428 4.97 -9.16 -13.82
CA ALA A 428 5.57 -8.51 -12.67
C ALA A 428 5.99 -7.09 -13.03
N GLN A 429 6.74 -6.93 -14.13
CA GLN A 429 7.47 -5.70 -14.42
C GLN A 429 6.68 -4.65 -15.20
N GLY A 430 5.56 -5.04 -15.82
CA GLY A 430 4.90 -4.17 -16.78
C GLY A 430 5.83 -3.92 -17.98
N ALA A 431 6.04 -2.64 -18.30
CA ALA A 431 7.01 -2.22 -19.31
C ALA A 431 8.48 -2.25 -18.81
N GLY A 432 8.72 -2.41 -17.51
CA GLY A 432 10.06 -2.45 -16.92
C GLY A 432 10.32 -1.33 -15.89
N LEU A 433 11.58 -1.15 -15.52
CA LEU A 433 12.01 -0.19 -14.50
C LEU A 433 11.95 1.25 -15.02
N VAL A 434 11.27 2.13 -14.29
CA VAL A 434 11.13 3.56 -14.62
C VAL A 434 12.48 4.26 -14.90
N GLN A 435 12.54 5.06 -15.97
CA GLN A 435 13.70 5.88 -16.35
C GLN A 435 13.26 7.35 -16.56
N VAL A 436 13.58 8.22 -15.59
CA VAL A 436 13.05 9.61 -15.54
C VAL A 436 13.63 10.48 -16.65
N ASP A 437 14.93 10.40 -16.85
CA ASP A 437 15.68 11.10 -17.89
C ASP A 437 15.12 10.81 -19.28
N ARG A 438 15.03 9.52 -19.64
CA ARG A 438 14.52 9.09 -20.94
C ARG A 438 13.04 9.45 -21.13
N ALA A 439 12.22 9.29 -20.09
CA ALA A 439 10.81 9.69 -20.15
C ALA A 439 10.67 11.21 -20.38
N PHE A 440 11.56 12.02 -19.81
CA PHE A 440 11.55 13.47 -20.04
C PHE A 440 11.97 13.83 -21.47
N GLU A 441 13.01 13.18 -21.99
CA GLU A 441 13.41 13.33 -23.40
C GLU A 441 12.26 12.97 -24.34
N GLU A 442 11.54 11.88 -24.07
CA GLU A 442 10.37 11.47 -24.84
C GLU A 442 9.27 12.53 -24.84
N LEU A 443 8.95 13.07 -23.65
CA LEU A 443 7.90 14.08 -23.49
C LEU A 443 8.26 15.45 -24.06
N THR A 444 9.54 15.70 -24.34
CA THR A 444 10.06 16.98 -24.86
C THR A 444 10.48 16.91 -26.33
N ARG A 445 10.34 15.75 -26.98
CA ARG A 445 10.66 15.54 -28.39
C ARG A 445 9.75 16.36 -29.32
N GLU A 446 10.32 16.79 -30.43
CA GLU A 446 9.63 17.47 -31.53
C GLU A 446 9.67 16.61 -32.82
N PRO A 447 8.68 16.74 -33.74
CA PRO A 447 7.51 17.60 -33.65
C PRO A 447 6.46 17.02 -32.71
N ARG A 448 5.90 17.88 -31.84
CA ARG A 448 4.85 17.47 -30.92
C ARG A 448 3.46 17.58 -31.53
N ARG A 449 2.61 16.58 -31.28
CA ARG A 449 1.18 16.66 -31.63
C ARG A 449 0.33 16.75 -30.37
N ILE A 450 -0.72 17.56 -30.39
CA ILE A 450 -1.58 17.76 -29.22
C ILE A 450 -2.32 16.46 -28.84
N GLU A 451 -2.57 15.58 -29.82
CA GLU A 451 -3.27 14.33 -29.56
C GLU A 451 -2.40 13.30 -28.84
N ASP A 452 -1.09 13.53 -28.74
CA ASP A 452 -0.20 12.69 -27.93
C ASP A 452 -0.51 12.82 -26.43
N THR A 453 -1.16 13.92 -26.01
CA THR A 453 -1.65 14.08 -24.64
C THR A 453 -3.06 13.54 -24.40
N TRP A 454 -3.73 13.04 -25.42
CA TRP A 454 -5.11 12.56 -25.30
C TRP A 454 -5.14 11.16 -24.67
N LYS A 455 -6.26 10.87 -24.01
CA LYS A 455 -6.51 9.56 -23.40
C LYS A 455 -6.76 8.54 -24.51
N THR A 456 -5.98 7.46 -24.53
CA THR A 456 -6.20 6.33 -25.44
C THR A 456 -6.86 5.20 -24.66
N GLU A 457 -8.07 4.83 -25.04
CA GLU A 457 -8.79 3.70 -24.45
C GLU A 457 -8.92 2.58 -25.47
N VAL A 458 -8.38 1.41 -25.10
CA VAL A 458 -8.51 0.18 -25.88
C VAL A 458 -9.35 -0.80 -25.07
N ARG A 459 -10.34 -1.41 -25.70
CA ARG A 459 -11.29 -2.32 -25.06
C ARG A 459 -11.58 -3.54 -25.93
N VAL A 460 -11.79 -4.69 -25.30
CA VAL A 460 -12.30 -5.92 -25.93
C VAL A 460 -13.83 -5.93 -25.84
N GLN A 461 -14.52 -5.98 -26.97
CA GLN A 461 -15.97 -5.94 -27.09
C GLN A 461 -16.60 -7.34 -26.99
N ASP A 462 -16.45 -7.99 -25.85
CA ASP A 462 -16.99 -9.33 -25.53
C ASP A 462 -18.30 -9.27 -24.69
N GLY A 463 -18.92 -8.10 -24.59
CA GLY A 463 -20.07 -7.83 -23.74
C GLY A 463 -19.72 -7.27 -22.36
N ARG A 464 -18.44 -7.33 -21.96
CA ARG A 464 -17.94 -6.82 -20.67
C ARG A 464 -17.02 -5.61 -20.83
N ASN A 465 -16.54 -5.32 -22.04
CA ASN A 465 -15.69 -4.15 -22.32
C ASN A 465 -14.37 -4.21 -21.54
N GLU A 466 -13.74 -5.39 -21.58
CA GLU A 466 -12.53 -5.71 -20.82
C GLU A 466 -11.29 -4.96 -21.35
N ARG A 467 -10.24 -4.86 -20.52
CA ARG A 467 -8.99 -4.13 -20.84
C ARG A 467 -8.00 -4.95 -21.68
N GLY A 468 -8.08 -6.27 -21.64
CA GLY A 468 -7.23 -7.15 -22.42
C GLY A 468 -7.91 -8.48 -22.74
N ILE A 469 -7.22 -9.30 -23.54
CA ILE A 469 -7.70 -10.64 -23.89
C ILE A 469 -7.06 -11.62 -22.91
N TYR A 470 -7.89 -12.36 -22.17
CA TYR A 470 -7.41 -13.36 -21.21
C TYR A 470 -8.16 -14.67 -21.39
N LEU A 471 -7.46 -15.68 -21.92
CA LEU A 471 -7.96 -17.04 -22.07
C LEU A 471 -7.37 -17.89 -20.95
N ARG A 472 -8.23 -18.47 -20.12
CA ARG A 472 -7.79 -19.19 -18.92
C ARG A 472 -8.39 -20.58 -18.82
N GLU A 473 -9.60 -20.76 -19.33
CA GLU A 473 -10.30 -22.03 -19.19
C GLU A 473 -9.87 -23.04 -20.25
N PRO A 474 -9.84 -24.35 -19.93
CA PRO A 474 -9.37 -25.38 -20.87
C PRO A 474 -10.08 -25.39 -22.23
N HIS A 475 -11.36 -25.03 -22.28
CA HIS A 475 -12.13 -24.98 -23.52
C HIS A 475 -11.78 -23.76 -24.39
N GLU A 476 -11.24 -22.71 -23.80
CA GLU A 476 -10.84 -21.49 -24.51
C GLU A 476 -9.54 -21.68 -25.29
N THR A 477 -8.73 -22.67 -24.90
CA THR A 477 -7.44 -22.97 -25.54
C THR A 477 -7.54 -24.04 -26.63
N GLN A 478 -8.74 -24.53 -26.94
CA GLN A 478 -8.97 -25.63 -27.90
C GLN A 478 -9.32 -25.17 -29.32
N SER A 479 -9.55 -23.87 -29.52
CA SER A 479 -9.95 -23.33 -30.82
C SER A 479 -9.38 -21.94 -31.04
N VAL A 480 -9.21 -21.57 -32.30
CA VAL A 480 -8.86 -20.21 -32.71
C VAL A 480 -10.05 -19.29 -32.44
N ARG A 481 -9.79 -18.12 -31.84
CA ARG A 481 -10.84 -17.18 -31.44
C ARG A 481 -10.53 -15.78 -31.97
N ALA A 482 -11.55 -15.16 -32.55
CA ALA A 482 -11.52 -13.77 -32.97
C ALA A 482 -12.18 -12.87 -31.91
N PHE A 483 -11.46 -11.83 -31.50
CA PHE A 483 -11.90 -10.82 -30.55
C PHE A 483 -12.10 -9.50 -31.27
N ARG A 484 -13.30 -8.91 -31.12
CA ARG A 484 -13.57 -7.56 -31.59
C ARG A 484 -13.01 -6.58 -30.58
N CYS A 485 -12.13 -5.70 -31.01
CA CYS A 485 -11.52 -4.68 -30.18
C CYS A 485 -11.94 -3.29 -30.67
N SER A 486 -11.88 -2.32 -29.77
CA SER A 486 -12.04 -0.92 -30.15
C SER A 486 -11.00 -0.04 -29.50
N VAL A 487 -10.58 0.99 -30.23
CA VAL A 487 -9.76 2.08 -29.73
C VAL A 487 -10.55 3.38 -29.82
N ARG A 488 -10.40 4.22 -28.79
CA ARG A 488 -10.92 5.59 -28.76
C ARG A 488 -9.84 6.53 -28.23
N LEU A 489 -9.63 7.64 -28.93
CA LEU A 489 -8.90 8.78 -28.38
C LEU A 489 -9.90 9.79 -27.84
N THR A 490 -9.77 10.14 -26.56
CA THR A 490 -10.63 11.12 -25.89
C THR A 490 -9.80 12.36 -25.59
N ALA A 491 -10.18 13.48 -26.22
CA ALA A 491 -9.54 14.76 -26.00
C ALA A 491 -9.91 15.33 -24.62
N PRO A 492 -9.04 16.14 -23.99
CA PRO A 492 -9.35 16.84 -22.75
C PRO A 492 -10.62 17.70 -22.85
N HIS A 493 -11.30 17.89 -21.73
CA HIS A 493 -12.48 18.75 -21.67
C HIS A 493 -12.14 20.17 -22.13
N GLY A 494 -12.99 20.76 -22.98
CA GLY A 494 -12.78 22.10 -23.55
C GLY A 494 -11.93 22.16 -24.82
N THR A 495 -11.41 21.02 -25.31
CA THR A 495 -10.72 20.98 -26.62
C THR A 495 -11.67 21.38 -27.74
N ASP A 496 -11.24 22.30 -28.61
CA ASP A 496 -12.02 22.83 -29.72
C ASP A 496 -12.28 21.77 -30.82
N ASN A 497 -13.30 22.01 -31.64
CA ASN A 497 -13.68 21.05 -32.68
C ASN A 497 -12.67 20.98 -33.84
N ALA A 498 -11.89 22.04 -34.09
CA ALA A 498 -10.89 22.03 -35.16
C ALA A 498 -9.72 21.11 -34.78
N SER A 499 -9.22 21.19 -33.54
CA SER A 499 -8.23 20.25 -33.00
C SER A 499 -8.70 18.80 -33.08
N LYS A 500 -9.98 18.54 -32.76
CA LYS A 500 -10.58 17.20 -32.89
C LYS A 500 -10.65 16.73 -34.35
N SER A 501 -11.08 17.58 -35.28
CA SER A 501 -11.18 17.21 -36.70
C SER A 501 -9.83 17.02 -37.38
N ASN A 502 -8.76 17.62 -36.84
CA ASN A 502 -7.40 17.48 -37.36
C ASN A 502 -6.75 16.14 -37.00
N LEU A 503 -7.34 15.35 -36.09
CA LEU A 503 -6.85 14.00 -35.80
C LEU A 503 -7.15 13.10 -37.01
N ASP A 504 -6.10 12.82 -37.78
CA ASP A 504 -6.11 11.85 -38.88
C ASP A 504 -4.76 11.12 -38.89
N ARG A 505 -4.73 9.88 -38.38
CA ARG A 505 -3.52 9.06 -38.28
C ARG A 505 -3.78 7.70 -38.88
N LEU A 506 -2.81 7.16 -39.61
CA LEU A 506 -2.76 5.74 -39.91
C LEU A 506 -1.90 5.05 -38.86
N LEU A 507 -2.45 4.06 -38.17
CA LEU A 507 -1.69 3.27 -37.22
C LEU A 507 -1.25 1.95 -37.87
N HIS A 508 0.01 1.58 -37.65
CA HIS A 508 0.56 0.28 -38.00
C HIS A 508 0.50 -0.65 -36.77
N LEU A 509 -0.26 -1.73 -36.89
CA LEU A 509 -0.48 -2.72 -35.84
C LEU A 509 0.46 -3.91 -36.01
N THR A 510 1.20 -4.24 -34.96
CA THR A 510 2.14 -5.37 -34.91
C THR A 510 1.87 -6.24 -33.70
N THR A 511 2.21 -7.52 -33.77
CA THR A 511 2.10 -8.46 -32.64
C THR A 511 3.46 -8.93 -32.17
N THR A 512 3.62 -9.16 -30.86
CA THR A 512 4.89 -9.64 -30.29
C THR A 512 5.08 -11.15 -30.40
N GLN A 513 4.03 -11.89 -30.77
CA GLN A 513 4.03 -13.36 -30.90
C GLN A 513 3.23 -13.79 -32.12
N SER A 514 3.66 -14.87 -32.78
CA SER A 514 3.06 -15.36 -34.02
C SER A 514 1.71 -16.07 -33.85
N TRP A 515 1.32 -16.41 -32.62
CA TRP A 515 0.01 -17.01 -32.32
C TRP A 515 -1.09 -15.96 -32.09
N VAL A 516 -0.75 -14.67 -32.25
CA VAL A 516 -1.71 -13.56 -32.28
C VAL A 516 -1.59 -12.87 -33.63
N GLU A 517 -2.71 -12.69 -34.30
CA GLU A 517 -2.82 -12.00 -35.59
C GLU A 517 -3.74 -10.80 -35.50
N VAL A 518 -3.43 -9.76 -36.28
CA VAL A 518 -4.20 -8.51 -36.35
C VAL A 518 -4.12 -7.93 -37.75
N SER A 519 -5.14 -7.18 -38.17
CA SER A 519 -5.03 -6.35 -39.38
C SER A 519 -3.90 -5.33 -39.23
N PRO A 520 -2.97 -5.21 -40.19
CA PRO A 520 -1.75 -4.42 -40.03
C PRO A 520 -1.97 -2.90 -40.01
N HIS A 521 -3.11 -2.42 -40.50
CA HIS A 521 -3.40 -1.00 -40.57
C HIS A 521 -4.73 -0.66 -39.90
N LEU A 522 -4.76 0.46 -39.19
CA LEU A 522 -5.95 1.01 -38.56
C LEU A 522 -5.99 2.52 -38.74
N PRO A 523 -6.88 3.07 -39.59
CA PRO A 523 -7.10 4.51 -39.63
C PRO A 523 -7.73 4.96 -38.30
N LEU A 524 -7.18 6.04 -37.76
CA LEU A 524 -7.54 6.60 -36.47
C LEU A 524 -7.88 8.09 -36.65
N THR A 525 -9.17 8.35 -36.74
CA THR A 525 -9.75 9.69 -36.64
C THR A 525 -10.43 9.89 -35.28
N TYR A 526 -10.91 11.10 -35.00
CA TYR A 526 -11.65 11.34 -33.76
C TYR A 526 -12.95 10.52 -33.69
N GLY A 527 -13.04 9.62 -32.70
CA GLY A 527 -14.17 8.70 -32.54
C GLY A 527 -13.75 7.33 -32.00
N THR A 528 -14.65 6.36 -32.11
CA THR A 528 -14.33 4.96 -31.81
C THR A 528 -14.09 4.20 -33.11
N HIS A 529 -12.91 3.58 -33.20
CA HIS A 529 -12.55 2.70 -34.31
C HIS A 529 -12.48 1.26 -33.82
N ARG A 530 -12.85 0.32 -34.68
CA ARG A 530 -12.88 -1.11 -34.37
C ARG A 530 -11.85 -1.84 -35.20
N PHE A 531 -11.24 -2.85 -34.59
CA PHE A 531 -10.35 -3.80 -35.25
C PHE A 531 -10.58 -5.18 -34.65
N GLN A 532 -10.02 -6.21 -35.27
CA GLN A 532 -10.17 -7.59 -34.82
C GLN A 532 -8.79 -8.18 -34.53
N VAL A 533 -8.70 -8.94 -33.44
CA VAL A 533 -7.52 -9.69 -33.04
C VAL A 533 -7.88 -11.16 -33.05
N GLU A 534 -7.08 -11.98 -33.72
CA GLU A 534 -7.24 -13.43 -33.75
C GLU A 534 -6.17 -14.07 -32.87
N VAL A 535 -6.57 -15.04 -32.05
CA VAL A 535 -5.70 -15.74 -31.10
C VAL A 535 -5.78 -17.24 -31.39
N ASP A 536 -4.66 -17.86 -31.72
CA ASP A 536 -4.50 -19.31 -31.93
C ASP A 536 -3.78 -19.97 -30.74
N PRO A 537 -4.53 -20.42 -29.71
CA PRO A 537 -3.94 -21.09 -28.56
C PRO A 537 -3.66 -22.59 -28.80
N THR A 538 -4.05 -23.16 -29.95
CA THR A 538 -4.17 -24.62 -30.14
C THR A 538 -2.83 -25.36 -30.14
N ARG A 539 -1.74 -24.66 -30.43
CA ARG A 539 -0.37 -25.19 -30.51
C ARG A 539 0.52 -24.73 -29.36
N LEU A 540 -0.06 -24.09 -28.34
CA LEU A 540 0.68 -23.63 -27.17
C LEU A 540 0.94 -24.78 -26.21
N GLU A 541 2.19 -24.90 -25.78
CA GLU A 541 2.58 -25.86 -24.73
C GLU A 541 1.93 -25.50 -23.37
N PRO A 542 1.75 -26.45 -22.45
CA PRO A 542 1.22 -26.15 -21.12
C PRO A 542 2.03 -25.07 -20.38
N GLY A 543 1.35 -24.04 -19.87
CA GLY A 543 1.98 -22.92 -19.21
C GLY A 543 1.23 -21.60 -19.39
N VAL A 544 1.92 -20.50 -19.10
CA VAL A 544 1.43 -19.14 -19.35
C VAL A 544 2.15 -18.55 -20.55
N HIS A 545 1.37 -18.00 -21.48
CA HIS A 545 1.84 -17.35 -22.70
C HIS A 545 1.33 -15.91 -22.73
N PHE A 546 2.20 -14.99 -23.14
CA PHE A 546 1.91 -13.57 -23.18
C PHE A 546 2.31 -12.99 -24.53
N ALA A 547 1.42 -12.19 -25.09
CA ALA A 547 1.62 -11.42 -26.30
C ALA A 547 1.01 -10.04 -26.13
N GLU A 548 1.42 -9.11 -26.98
CA GLU A 548 0.85 -7.77 -27.05
C GLU A 548 0.56 -7.43 -28.51
N VAL A 549 -0.56 -6.75 -28.72
CA VAL A 549 -0.81 -6.00 -29.95
C VAL A 549 -0.36 -4.57 -29.72
N LEU A 550 0.62 -4.13 -30.51
CA LEU A 550 1.25 -2.82 -30.42
C LEU A 550 0.78 -1.97 -31.60
N ALA A 551 0.36 -0.74 -31.34
CA ALA A 551 -0.02 0.20 -32.39
C ALA A 551 0.99 1.34 -32.48
N HIS A 552 1.63 1.49 -33.63
CA HIS A 552 2.61 2.54 -33.90
C HIS A 552 2.01 3.58 -34.85
N ASP A 553 2.43 4.83 -34.70
CA ASP A 553 2.16 5.85 -35.72
C ASP A 553 2.98 5.52 -36.97
N ASP A 554 2.33 5.42 -38.14
CA ASP A 554 2.97 4.99 -39.40
C ASP A 554 4.22 5.82 -39.74
N VAL A 555 4.18 7.12 -39.45
CA VAL A 555 5.31 8.04 -39.70
C VAL A 555 6.51 7.72 -38.80
N GLU A 556 6.25 7.33 -37.55
CA GLU A 556 7.30 7.05 -36.57
C GLU A 556 7.86 5.63 -36.69
N PHE A 557 7.01 4.68 -37.09
CA PHE A 557 7.36 3.28 -37.30
C PHE A 557 8.51 3.10 -38.31
N HIS A 558 8.61 4.01 -39.29
CA HIS A 558 9.64 3.97 -40.32
C HIS A 558 10.92 4.78 -40.03
N GLN A 559 10.99 5.49 -38.89
CA GLN A 559 12.12 6.39 -38.57
C GLN A 559 13.05 5.90 -37.45
N ASP A 560 12.52 5.18 -36.45
CA ASP A 560 13.29 4.77 -35.27
C ASP A 560 13.27 3.24 -35.05
N ASP A 561 14.43 2.65 -34.77
CA ASP A 561 14.62 1.23 -34.42
C ASP A 561 14.10 0.88 -33.00
N HIS A 562 13.42 1.83 -32.35
CA HIS A 562 12.87 1.72 -31.00
C HIS A 562 11.35 1.83 -31.06
N ALA A 563 10.67 0.71 -30.80
CA ALA A 563 9.21 0.60 -30.81
C ALA A 563 8.55 1.57 -29.79
N ARG A 564 7.89 2.62 -30.28
CA ARG A 564 7.13 3.61 -29.48
C ARG A 564 5.63 3.47 -29.74
N PRO A 565 4.96 2.46 -29.18
CA PRO A 565 3.55 2.28 -29.45
C PRO A 565 2.71 3.36 -28.75
N LEU A 566 1.66 3.81 -29.45
CA LEU A 566 0.61 4.67 -28.95
C LEU A 566 -0.24 3.95 -27.89
N PHE A 567 -0.52 2.67 -28.13
CA PHE A 567 -1.20 1.79 -27.19
C PHE A 567 -0.71 0.34 -27.29
N ARG A 568 -0.99 -0.41 -26.23
CA ARG A 568 -0.72 -1.84 -26.12
C ARG A 568 -2.02 -2.53 -25.70
N LEU A 569 -2.33 -3.65 -26.34
CA LEU A 569 -3.42 -4.53 -25.91
C LEU A 569 -2.79 -5.86 -25.44
N PRO A 570 -2.83 -6.15 -24.13
CA PRO A 570 -2.30 -7.41 -23.61
C PRO A 570 -3.18 -8.59 -24.01
N VAL A 571 -2.52 -9.68 -24.39
CA VAL A 571 -3.12 -10.98 -24.71
C VAL A 571 -2.44 -12.04 -23.86
N THR A 572 -3.18 -12.63 -22.92
CA THR A 572 -2.68 -13.69 -22.05
C THR A 572 -3.43 -14.99 -22.29
N VAL A 573 -2.70 -16.08 -22.46
CA VAL A 573 -3.27 -17.43 -22.56
C VAL A 573 -2.64 -18.31 -21.48
N ILE A 574 -3.47 -18.90 -20.63
CA ILE A 574 -3.07 -19.99 -19.76
C ILE A 574 -3.48 -21.29 -20.45
N ALA A 575 -2.50 -22.04 -20.93
CA ALA A 575 -2.68 -23.38 -21.46
C ALA A 575 -2.51 -24.39 -20.32
N PRO A 576 -3.59 -24.97 -19.78
CA PRO A 576 -3.47 -25.88 -18.63
C PRO A 576 -2.96 -27.25 -19.05
N GLU A 577 -2.16 -27.88 -18.20
CA GLU A 577 -1.85 -29.30 -18.30
C GLU A 577 -3.12 -30.12 -18.08
N GLN A 578 -3.40 -31.05 -18.99
CA GLN A 578 -4.58 -31.90 -18.92
C GLN A 578 -4.31 -33.12 -18.02
N PRO A 579 -5.21 -33.46 -17.09
CA PRO A 579 -5.01 -34.60 -16.20
C PRO A 579 -5.04 -35.93 -16.96
N THR A 580 -4.17 -36.86 -16.55
CA THR A 580 -4.19 -38.24 -17.10
C THR A 580 -5.38 -39.04 -16.52
N HIS A 581 -5.90 -40.02 -17.28
CA HIS A 581 -7.10 -40.81 -16.97
C HIS A 581 -7.11 -41.56 -15.61
N ALA A 582 -6.03 -41.55 -14.83
CA ALA A 582 -5.87 -42.36 -13.62
C ALA A 582 -5.97 -41.59 -12.28
N GLY A 583 -6.51 -40.36 -12.26
CA GLY A 583 -6.56 -39.52 -11.04
C GLY A 583 -5.18 -39.09 -10.53
N ARG A 584 -4.10 -39.44 -11.26
CA ARG A 584 -2.75 -38.95 -11.01
C ARG A 584 -2.60 -37.63 -11.75
N VAL A 585 -2.53 -36.57 -10.98
CA VAL A 585 -2.30 -35.22 -11.48
C VAL A 585 -0.80 -35.02 -11.46
N ALA A 586 -0.15 -34.98 -12.62
CA ALA A 586 1.23 -34.52 -12.83
C ALA A 586 2.33 -34.89 -11.78
N ARG A 587 3.35 -35.64 -12.22
CA ARG A 587 4.67 -35.62 -11.56
C ARG A 587 5.56 -34.64 -12.31
N ALA A 588 6.10 -33.66 -11.61
CA ALA A 588 7.04 -32.69 -12.17
C ALA A 588 8.32 -32.64 -11.33
N SER A 589 9.47 -32.49 -11.98
CA SER A 589 10.74 -32.17 -11.32
C SER A 589 11.18 -30.80 -11.80
N PHE A 590 11.60 -29.94 -10.89
CA PHE A 590 12.06 -28.59 -11.20
C PHE A 590 13.20 -28.15 -10.28
N SER A 591 14.07 -27.29 -10.78
CA SER A 591 15.06 -26.59 -9.96
C SER A 591 14.49 -25.24 -9.50
N LEU A 592 14.81 -24.82 -8.28
CA LEU A 592 14.43 -23.52 -7.76
C LEU A 592 15.69 -22.73 -7.40
N ALA A 593 15.96 -21.67 -8.15
CA ALA A 593 16.90 -20.65 -7.73
C ALA A 593 16.28 -19.69 -6.69
N ALA A 594 17.12 -18.94 -5.98
CA ALA A 594 16.66 -17.93 -5.03
C ALA A 594 15.74 -16.91 -5.73
N GLY A 595 14.56 -16.67 -5.15
CA GLY A 595 13.55 -15.74 -5.68
C GLY A 595 12.81 -16.22 -6.95
N GLN A 596 13.11 -17.41 -7.46
CA GLN A 596 12.38 -17.99 -8.59
C GLN A 596 11.05 -18.58 -8.13
N ALA A 597 9.96 -18.19 -8.79
CA ALA A 597 8.65 -18.80 -8.61
C ALA A 597 8.37 -19.80 -9.74
N ASN A 598 8.02 -21.03 -9.40
CA ASN A 598 7.52 -22.02 -10.35
C ASN A 598 5.98 -22.01 -10.31
N ARG A 599 5.34 -21.85 -11.47
CA ARG A 599 3.89 -21.84 -11.62
C ARG A 599 3.49 -22.95 -12.58
N GLN A 600 2.66 -23.86 -12.10
CA GLN A 600 2.07 -24.92 -12.90
C GLN A 600 0.56 -24.70 -12.97
N PHE A 601 0.03 -24.72 -14.19
CA PHE A 601 -1.40 -24.54 -14.46
C PHE A 601 -1.97 -25.88 -14.86
N ILE A 602 -2.95 -26.36 -14.10
CA ILE A 602 -3.47 -27.72 -14.23
C ILE A 602 -4.99 -27.62 -14.34
N ALA A 603 -5.57 -28.29 -15.33
CA ALA A 603 -7.01 -28.40 -15.43
C ALA A 603 -7.54 -29.30 -14.30
N VAL A 604 -8.45 -28.77 -13.49
CA VAL A 604 -9.02 -29.52 -12.36
C VAL A 604 -9.91 -30.64 -12.91
N PRO A 605 -9.65 -31.92 -12.56
CA PRO A 605 -10.49 -33.03 -13.00
C PRO A 605 -11.94 -32.86 -12.53
N HIS A 606 -12.90 -33.18 -13.39
CA HIS A 606 -14.32 -33.11 -13.03
C HIS A 606 -14.61 -34.02 -11.82
N GLY A 607 -15.30 -33.47 -10.80
CA GLY A 607 -15.62 -34.18 -9.56
C GLY A 607 -14.55 -34.12 -8.46
N ALA A 608 -13.37 -33.56 -8.74
CA ALA A 608 -12.36 -33.34 -7.70
C ALA A 608 -12.83 -32.27 -6.69
N THR A 609 -12.70 -32.56 -5.39
CA THR A 609 -13.10 -31.64 -4.31
C THR A 609 -11.91 -31.16 -3.46
N TRP A 610 -10.74 -31.80 -3.59
CA TRP A 610 -9.46 -31.34 -3.02
C TRP A 610 -8.27 -31.87 -3.84
N VAL A 611 -7.07 -31.42 -3.48
CA VAL A 611 -5.80 -31.86 -4.06
C VAL A 611 -4.81 -32.18 -2.94
N ASP A 612 -4.07 -33.28 -3.09
CA ASP A 612 -2.92 -33.62 -2.25
C ASP A 612 -1.62 -33.22 -2.96
N VAL A 613 -0.84 -32.36 -2.32
CA VAL A 613 0.45 -31.85 -2.84
C VAL A 613 1.59 -32.52 -2.09
N ARG A 614 2.42 -33.32 -2.77
CA ARG A 614 3.59 -33.99 -2.18
C ARG A 614 4.88 -33.45 -2.77
N LEU A 615 5.66 -32.75 -1.96
CA LEU A 615 6.98 -32.23 -2.34
C LEU A 615 8.09 -33.11 -1.76
N ARG A 616 9.03 -33.52 -2.60
CA ARG A 616 10.25 -34.23 -2.20
C ARG A 616 11.47 -33.56 -2.81
N ARG A 617 12.47 -33.26 -1.98
CA ARG A 617 13.78 -32.82 -2.47
C ARG A 617 14.53 -34.03 -3.03
N GLU A 618 15.05 -33.94 -4.26
CA GLU A 618 15.93 -34.95 -4.82
C GLU A 618 17.39 -34.55 -4.53
N SER A 619 18.17 -35.45 -3.95
CA SER A 619 19.60 -35.23 -3.71
C SER A 619 20.35 -35.46 -5.02
N VAL A 620 21.07 -34.44 -5.51
CA VAL A 620 21.99 -34.60 -6.63
C VAL A 620 23.14 -35.53 -6.20
N PRO A 621 23.42 -36.63 -6.92
CA PRO A 621 24.63 -37.41 -6.66
C PRO A 621 25.85 -36.54 -6.93
N ALA A 622 26.82 -36.54 -6.00
CA ALA A 622 28.03 -35.75 -6.11
C ALA A 622 28.81 -36.16 -7.38
N ALA A 623 28.89 -35.28 -8.37
CA ALA A 623 29.75 -35.48 -9.53
C ALA A 623 31.23 -35.36 -9.11
N ASP A 624 32.05 -36.23 -9.70
CA ASP A 624 33.46 -36.54 -9.46
C ASP A 624 34.32 -35.43 -8.81
N LYS A 625 34.83 -35.72 -7.61
CA LYS A 625 36.05 -35.07 -7.11
C LYS A 625 37.23 -35.57 -7.95
N PRO A 626 38.13 -34.70 -8.45
CA PRO A 626 39.36 -35.16 -9.08
C PRO A 626 40.22 -35.91 -8.04
N PRO A 627 41.01 -36.92 -8.47
CA PRO A 627 41.72 -37.79 -7.55
C PRO A 627 42.75 -37.00 -6.75
N THR A 628 42.52 -36.88 -5.44
CA THR A 628 43.51 -36.34 -4.51
C THR A 628 44.69 -37.32 -4.40
N ASN A 629 45.85 -36.87 -4.86
CA ASN A 629 47.13 -37.55 -4.67
C ASN A 629 47.35 -37.86 -3.19
N GLN A 630 47.62 -39.12 -2.89
CA GLN A 630 48.12 -39.57 -1.60
C GLN A 630 49.50 -38.97 -1.34
N ARG A 631 49.66 -38.26 -0.22
CA ARG A 631 50.87 -38.27 0.63
C ARG A 631 50.62 -37.51 1.93
N GLY A 632 51.01 -38.14 3.04
CA GLY A 632 51.48 -37.43 4.23
C GLY A 632 50.47 -37.31 5.37
N ASN A 633 50.80 -38.02 6.46
CA ASN A 633 50.09 -38.11 7.71
C ASN A 633 50.43 -36.91 8.65
N GLU A 634 49.62 -36.75 9.70
CA GLU A 634 49.87 -36.02 10.97
C GLU A 634 49.41 -34.55 11.16
N ALA A 635 48.33 -34.44 11.95
CA ALA A 635 48.08 -33.56 13.10
C ALA A 635 48.32 -32.04 13.02
N ARG A 636 47.23 -31.24 13.19
CA ARG A 636 46.96 -30.40 14.38
C ARG A 636 45.70 -29.53 14.24
N LYS A 637 45.08 -29.27 15.41
CA LYS A 637 43.97 -28.36 15.70
C LYS A 637 44.25 -26.91 15.26
N ALA A 638 43.24 -26.22 14.72
CA ALA A 638 42.66 -24.96 15.24
C ALA A 638 41.85 -24.22 14.17
N SER A 639 40.83 -23.50 14.63
CA SER A 639 39.87 -22.61 13.96
C SER A 639 40.35 -21.88 12.69
N THR A 640 39.47 -21.72 11.71
CA THR A 640 38.83 -20.45 11.28
C THR A 640 38.23 -20.60 9.87
N ASN A 641 37.10 -19.92 9.64
CA ASN A 641 36.54 -19.49 8.36
C ASN A 641 36.60 -20.47 7.17
N GLY A 642 35.46 -21.06 6.84
CA GLY A 642 35.23 -21.73 5.56
C GLY A 642 33.97 -21.18 4.91
N ASP A 643 34.16 -20.48 3.80
CA ASP A 643 33.15 -19.92 2.91
C ASP A 643 31.97 -20.88 2.65
N LEU A 644 30.76 -20.42 3.01
CA LEU A 644 29.53 -20.97 2.45
C LEU A 644 29.40 -20.44 1.02
N ALA A 645 30.14 -21.06 0.09
CA ALA A 645 29.87 -20.94 -1.33
C ALA A 645 28.38 -21.20 -1.57
N ALA A 646 27.76 -20.34 -2.38
CA ALA A 646 26.37 -20.44 -2.78
C ALA A 646 26.10 -21.85 -3.33
N SER A 647 25.52 -22.71 -2.51
CA SER A 647 25.12 -24.04 -2.95
C SER A 647 23.96 -23.87 -3.91
N ASP A 648 24.20 -24.17 -5.18
CA ASP A 648 23.17 -24.43 -6.17
C ASP A 648 22.37 -25.64 -5.67
N LYS A 649 21.19 -25.38 -5.10
CA LYS A 649 20.37 -26.42 -4.48
C LYS A 649 19.70 -27.19 -5.61
N GLY A 650 20.12 -28.44 -5.82
CA GLY A 650 19.61 -29.32 -6.87
C GLY A 650 18.09 -29.54 -6.90
N PRO A 651 17.58 -30.24 -7.94
CA PRO A 651 16.16 -30.27 -8.27
C PRO A 651 15.28 -30.81 -7.13
N ALA A 652 14.12 -30.20 -6.96
CA ALA A 652 13.03 -30.71 -6.15
C ALA A 652 11.97 -31.34 -7.08
N SER A 653 11.37 -32.45 -6.67
CA SER A 653 10.23 -33.04 -7.37
C SER A 653 8.93 -32.80 -6.61
N LEU A 654 7.90 -32.43 -7.36
CA LEU A 654 6.53 -32.30 -6.92
C LEU A 654 5.71 -33.43 -7.54
N VAL A 655 4.96 -34.15 -6.71
CA VAL A 655 3.96 -35.12 -7.15
C VAL A 655 2.61 -34.63 -6.65
N LEU A 656 1.68 -34.39 -7.57
CA LEU A 656 0.31 -34.03 -7.23
C LEU A 656 -0.59 -35.28 -7.29
N HIS A 657 -1.60 -35.34 -6.43
CA HIS A 657 -2.63 -36.37 -6.50
C HIS A 657 -3.99 -35.69 -6.33
N ALA A 658 -4.89 -35.79 -7.31
CA ALA A 658 -6.29 -35.41 -7.10
C ALA A 658 -7.06 -36.66 -6.69
N VAL A 659 -7.81 -36.57 -5.59
CA VAL A 659 -8.55 -37.69 -5.02
C VAL A 659 -10.01 -37.27 -4.89
N GLU A 660 -10.93 -38.18 -5.22
CA GLU A 660 -12.38 -38.01 -5.02
C GLU A 660 -12.78 -38.72 -3.71
N ARG A 661 -13.56 -38.07 -2.82
CA ARG A 661 -13.84 -38.65 -1.48
C ARG A 661 -15.07 -39.49 -1.66
N ARG A 662 -14.85 -40.79 -1.69
CA ARG A 662 -15.83 -41.73 -1.20
C ARG A 662 -15.45 -42.01 0.24
N ASP A 663 -16.28 -41.51 1.17
CA ASP A 663 -16.38 -41.89 2.59
C ASP A 663 -15.99 -40.78 3.60
N GLY A 664 -17.02 -40.34 4.34
CA GLY A 664 -16.99 -39.24 5.30
C GLY A 664 -16.33 -39.58 6.63
N ARG A 665 -14.99 -39.62 6.67
CA ARG A 665 -14.23 -39.53 7.93
C ARG A 665 -13.28 -38.33 7.89
N SER A 666 -13.54 -37.37 8.77
CA SER A 666 -12.71 -36.20 9.04
C SER A 666 -11.40 -36.65 9.70
N PHE A 667 -10.28 -36.09 9.22
CA PHE A 667 -9.03 -36.10 9.95
C PHE A 667 -8.66 -34.65 10.25
N GLU A 668 -8.49 -34.35 11.53
CA GLU A 668 -8.06 -33.06 12.03
C GLU A 668 -6.66 -32.73 11.51
N ALA A 669 -6.53 -31.54 10.93
CA ALA A 669 -5.26 -30.95 10.55
C ALA A 669 -4.47 -30.60 11.82
N ARG A 670 -3.50 -31.45 12.19
CA ARG A 670 -2.47 -31.06 13.16
C ARG A 670 -1.45 -30.13 12.48
N GLU A 671 -1.52 -28.88 12.90
CA GLU A 671 -0.48 -27.85 12.94
C GLU A 671 0.78 -28.06 12.08
N TRP A 672 0.90 -27.29 11.00
CA TRP A 672 2.20 -26.86 10.50
C TRP A 672 2.36 -25.37 10.76
N LYS A 673 3.22 -25.05 11.73
CA LYS A 673 3.55 -23.69 12.13
C LYS A 673 4.20 -22.90 10.98
N ARG A 674 3.69 -21.67 10.86
CA ARG A 674 4.20 -20.48 10.15
C ARG A 674 5.72 -20.46 9.92
N TYR A 675 6.09 -20.23 8.67
CA TYR A 675 7.05 -19.18 8.34
C TYR A 675 6.31 -18.18 7.45
N ALA A 676 5.80 -17.13 8.09
CA ALA A 676 5.35 -15.89 7.48
C ALA A 676 6.31 -14.80 7.99
#